data_AF-D6XYZ4-F1
#
_entry.id   AF-D6XYZ4-F1
#
_cell.length_a   1.000
_cell.length_b   1.000
_cell.length_c   1.000
_cell.angle_alpha   90.00
_cell.angle_beta   90.00
_cell.angle_gamma   90.00
#
_symmetry.space_group_name_H-M   'P 1'
#
loop_
_entity.id
_entity.type
_entity.pdbx_description
1 polymer ?
#
loop_
_entity_poly.entity_id
_entity_poly.type
_entity_poly.pdbx_seq_one_letter_code
_entity_poly.pdbx_strand_id
1 'polypeptide(L)'
;MRTLAIAYGNSRQTKKWVNKTITFEELKERLKKPIRTTESVEEYAKMSKAQKDDAKDHGGFVAGVLTGGRRKVDTVERRSMIALDGDRIDSNFLDTYEEKAPYSSVLYATHSSTDEQPRVRILFPLTRDVTPEEFVAVSRYLAQMLGIDQFDECSYLVNQLMYWPSMPADGTFLYKEVDKAWLDPDQLLAAHPEWTDPTQLPTSSRESKANAVTYQKVLDPLEKEGVVGLFNRVYFPVTKALDAFLSDVYEPTDDDSRYHFIESSSMAGVEIKEDGKFVYSHHAKDPAYLRLCNAFDIVRMHRFGDDNEKKSFQDMCDFAMKIDEVKVFAAHEKRLEAEADFSDEDDDWETRLIYKPRTNALENSVYNLNLILNHDPNFVHFAFNELANRIQVTGPLPWERPEGNVFWREADTAQLKSVLDIRYLSFSSRNHDVAFTKVADDRRFHPIRDYLNDLPEWDGVKRVEDLFITYLQADDTDYVRAVTRKTFAAAVARIYKPGTKFDSVPVLDGDQGIGKSTIVKDLVTPDFYSEALSLTDMDDKSGAEKLQGFWVVEIGELAGMKKADIEKVKAFLSTSDDKYRPSYGRVVESHPRQCIIIATVNGERGYLRDITGNRRFWIIKLHQKKQKKSWHFTEEFRQQFWAEAKAIWEAGEKLYLEGDVLEAAEQAQKGALEADERVGMVEEYLNVPLPADWANMDLFARRHYLSGSEFGEATRHGKIQRTSVSNAEIWCECFQRNLSELKTTDSYQIAALMAQISGWERTSTIKRLPIYGRQRLYDYQEP
;
A
#
# COMPACT_ATOMS: atom_id res chain seq x y z
N MET A 1 25.75 -1.59 77.72
CA MET A 1 24.77 -1.14 76.71
C MET A 1 25.19 -1.68 75.36
N ARG A 2 24.25 -2.20 74.57
CA ARG A 2 24.49 -2.75 73.22
C ARG A 2 24.69 -1.62 72.20
N THR A 3 25.52 -1.85 71.18
CA THR A 3 25.64 -0.95 70.02
C THR A 3 24.56 -1.26 68.99
N LEU A 4 23.93 -0.22 68.45
CA LEU A 4 22.82 -0.29 67.49
C LEU A 4 23.33 -0.10 66.06
N ALA A 5 22.87 -0.93 65.12
CA ALA A 5 23.18 -0.77 63.71
C ALA A 5 22.43 0.43 63.10
N ILE A 6 23.12 1.28 62.33
CA ILE A 6 22.54 2.49 61.76
C ILE A 6 23.21 2.81 60.42
N ALA A 7 22.42 3.17 59.41
CA ALA A 7 22.93 3.59 58.10
C ALA A 7 22.75 5.09 57.90
N TYR A 8 23.81 5.80 57.52
CA TYR A 8 23.80 7.26 57.32
C TYR A 8 23.70 7.67 55.86
N GLY A 9 22.92 8.72 55.61
CA GLY A 9 22.82 9.40 54.33
C GLY A 9 22.90 10.92 54.51
N ASN A 10 23.60 11.60 53.60
CA ASN A 10 23.78 13.06 53.65
C ASN A 10 22.58 13.84 53.13
N SER A 11 21.66 13.14 52.44
CA SER A 11 20.41 13.66 51.89
C SER A 11 19.44 12.51 51.67
N ARG A 12 18.13 12.79 51.62
CA ARG A 12 17.09 11.83 51.20
C ARG A 12 17.35 11.21 49.81
N GLN A 13 18.06 11.93 48.94
CA GLN A 13 18.41 11.52 47.57
C GLN A 13 19.71 10.70 47.50
N THR A 14 20.35 10.43 48.65
CA THR A 14 21.60 9.67 48.70
C THR A 14 21.41 8.27 48.11
N LYS A 15 22.17 7.95 47.06
CA LYS A 15 22.16 6.63 46.42
C LYS A 15 22.96 5.58 47.20
N LYS A 16 23.99 6.00 47.93
CA LYS A 16 24.90 5.12 48.68
C LYS A 16 24.98 5.54 50.15
N TRP A 17 24.38 4.74 51.01
CA TRP A 17 24.32 4.87 52.45
C TRP A 17 25.50 4.15 53.11
N VAL A 18 25.97 4.67 54.24
CA VAL A 18 27.12 4.13 54.97
C VAL A 18 26.62 3.44 56.24
N ASN A 19 26.76 2.11 56.30
CA ASN A 19 26.43 1.33 57.50
C ASN A 19 27.48 1.60 58.60
N LYS A 20 27.00 1.91 59.81
CA LYS A 20 27.79 2.15 61.02
C LYS A 20 27.08 1.54 62.24
N THR A 21 27.73 1.66 63.39
CA THR A 21 27.16 1.34 64.71
C THR A 21 27.18 2.58 65.61
N ILE A 22 26.19 2.73 66.49
CA ILE A 22 26.09 3.84 67.44
C ILE A 22 25.54 3.34 68.79
N THR A 23 25.96 3.91 69.90
CA THR A 23 25.29 3.68 71.20
C THR A 23 24.02 4.54 71.32
N PHE A 24 23.05 4.12 72.13
CA PHE A 24 21.82 4.92 72.29
C PHE A 24 22.10 6.30 72.90
N GLU A 25 23.07 6.40 73.82
CA GLU A 25 23.50 7.68 74.40
C GLU A 25 24.16 8.61 73.37
N GLU A 26 25.05 8.11 72.51
CA GLU A 26 25.60 8.91 71.41
C GLU A 26 24.52 9.39 70.43
N LEU A 27 23.50 8.57 70.18
CA LEU A 27 22.37 8.94 69.34
C LEU A 27 21.54 10.05 69.99
N LYS A 28 21.23 9.92 71.29
CA LYS A 28 20.53 10.97 72.06
C LYS A 28 21.26 12.30 72.00
N GLU A 29 22.58 12.31 72.24
CA GLU A 29 23.40 13.53 72.20
C GLU A 29 23.41 14.20 70.83
N ARG A 30 23.31 13.41 69.76
CA ARG A 30 23.15 13.96 68.40
C ARG A 30 21.75 14.53 68.18
N LEU A 31 20.70 13.86 68.68
CA LEU A 31 19.31 14.27 68.49
C LEU A 31 18.92 15.51 69.31
N LYS A 32 19.64 15.84 70.39
CA LYS A 32 19.46 17.08 71.18
C LYS A 32 19.84 18.36 70.43
N LYS A 33 20.60 18.24 69.33
CA LYS A 33 21.21 19.38 68.62
C LYS A 33 20.55 19.58 67.26
N PRO A 34 19.43 20.32 67.16
CA PRO A 34 18.76 20.56 65.90
C PRO A 34 19.58 21.50 65.01
N ILE A 35 19.48 21.29 63.69
CA ILE A 35 20.03 22.21 62.70
C ILE A 35 19.04 23.36 62.48
N ARG A 36 19.49 24.60 62.70
CA ARG A 36 18.69 25.80 62.41
C ARG A 36 18.87 26.21 60.95
N THR A 37 17.77 26.35 60.24
CA THR A 37 17.73 26.85 58.87
C THR A 37 17.47 28.35 58.82
N THR A 38 17.49 28.94 57.63
CA THR A 38 17.47 30.40 57.45
C THR A 38 16.07 30.99 57.39
N GLU A 39 15.09 30.19 56.99
CA GLU A 39 13.68 30.57 56.85
C GLU A 39 12.97 30.62 58.21
N SER A 40 11.96 31.49 58.32
CA SER A 40 11.04 31.49 59.47
C SER A 40 9.98 30.37 59.37
N VAL A 41 9.31 30.07 60.48
CA VAL A 41 8.17 29.13 60.53
C VAL A 41 7.09 29.53 59.52
N GLU A 42 6.81 30.83 59.38
CA GLU A 42 5.81 31.35 58.45
C GLU A 42 6.24 31.20 56.97
N GLU A 43 7.51 31.48 56.66
CA GLU A 43 8.07 31.31 55.32
C GLU A 43 8.08 29.83 54.92
N TYR A 44 8.52 28.95 55.82
CA TYR A 44 8.49 27.50 55.59
C TYR A 44 7.06 27.01 55.35
N ALA A 45 6.06 27.49 56.10
CA ALA A 45 4.66 27.11 55.90
C ALA A 45 4.14 27.41 54.48
N LYS A 46 4.60 28.51 53.87
CA LYS A 46 4.22 28.95 52.50
C LYS A 46 4.99 28.25 51.38
N MET A 47 6.08 27.54 51.68
CA MET A 47 6.86 26.80 50.68
C MET A 47 6.05 25.65 50.05
N SER A 48 6.33 25.38 48.77
CA SER A 48 5.83 24.17 48.09
C SER A 48 6.40 22.91 48.76
N LYS A 49 5.76 21.75 48.51
CA LYS A 49 6.21 20.46 49.06
C LYS A 49 7.69 20.17 48.72
N ALA A 50 8.10 20.44 47.47
CA ALA A 50 9.48 20.23 47.04
C ALA A 50 10.46 21.13 47.80
N GLN A 51 10.13 22.42 47.94
CA GLN A 51 10.93 23.37 48.70
C GLN A 51 11.03 23.01 50.19
N LYS A 52 9.92 22.60 50.82
CA LYS A 52 9.90 22.10 52.21
C LYS A 52 10.79 20.88 52.39
N ASP A 53 10.72 19.95 51.45
CA ASP A 53 11.51 18.74 51.54
C ASP A 53 13.01 19.00 51.37
N ASP A 54 13.39 19.97 50.55
CA ASP A 54 14.80 20.34 50.35
C ASP A 54 15.32 21.17 51.54
N ALA A 55 14.51 22.08 52.09
CA ALA A 55 14.86 22.88 53.27
C ALA A 55 15.13 22.02 54.51
N LYS A 56 14.33 20.98 54.76
CA LYS A 56 14.52 20.07 55.92
C LYS A 56 15.62 19.02 55.72
N ASP A 57 16.11 18.83 54.50
CA ASP A 57 17.02 17.73 54.15
C ASP A 57 18.48 18.03 54.50
N HIS A 58 18.83 17.77 55.75
CA HIS A 58 20.23 17.76 56.21
C HIS A 58 20.76 16.33 56.38
N GLY A 59 20.20 15.41 55.61
CA GLY A 59 20.44 13.98 55.75
C GLY A 59 19.64 13.35 56.89
N GLY A 60 19.96 12.08 57.14
CA GLY A 60 19.23 11.28 58.09
C GLY A 60 19.86 9.93 58.33
N PHE A 61 19.06 9.03 58.90
CA PHE A 61 19.46 7.67 59.17
C PHE A 61 18.36 6.66 58.89
N VAL A 62 18.77 5.43 58.60
CA VAL A 62 17.92 4.24 58.66
C VAL A 62 18.42 3.43 59.86
N ALA A 63 17.52 3.05 60.76
CA ALA A 63 17.86 2.34 62.00
C ALA A 63 18.13 0.85 61.76
N GLY A 64 19.16 0.54 60.97
CA GLY A 64 19.49 -0.81 60.56
C GLY A 64 20.70 -0.90 59.62
N VAL A 65 20.83 -2.04 58.95
CA VAL A 65 21.87 -2.33 57.96
C VAL A 65 21.25 -2.42 56.56
N LEU A 66 21.89 -1.75 55.59
CA LEU A 66 21.51 -1.75 54.19
C LEU A 66 22.53 -2.52 53.34
N THR A 67 22.12 -3.63 52.73
CA THR A 67 22.95 -4.43 51.81
C THR A 67 23.35 -3.58 50.60
N GLY A 68 24.64 -3.59 50.25
CA GLY A 68 25.18 -2.75 49.17
C GLY A 68 25.07 -1.23 49.40
N GLY A 69 24.63 -0.78 50.58
CA GLY A 69 24.40 0.62 50.89
C GLY A 69 23.27 1.26 50.10
N ARG A 70 22.32 0.50 49.55
CA ARG A 70 21.14 1.06 48.86
C ARG A 70 19.95 1.08 49.81
N ARG A 71 19.10 2.11 49.69
CA ARG A 71 17.86 2.24 50.49
C ARG A 71 16.65 1.83 49.65
N LYS A 72 16.52 0.53 49.42
CA LYS A 72 15.35 -0.12 48.84
C LYS A 72 14.78 -1.11 49.86
N VAL A 73 13.59 -1.62 49.59
CA VAL A 73 12.86 -2.51 50.50
C VAL A 73 13.58 -3.86 50.65
N ASP A 74 14.00 -4.44 49.52
CA ASP A 74 14.77 -5.67 49.36
C ASP A 74 16.21 -5.58 49.93
N THR A 75 16.76 -4.38 50.04
CA THR A 75 18.14 -4.18 50.51
C THR A 75 18.25 -3.95 52.02
N VAL A 76 17.17 -4.00 52.78
CA VAL A 76 17.20 -3.91 54.25
C VAL A 76 17.53 -5.28 54.84
N GLU A 77 18.73 -5.44 55.39
CA GLU A 77 19.16 -6.70 56.00
C GLU A 77 18.49 -6.92 57.37
N ARG A 78 18.46 -5.88 58.20
CA ARG A 78 17.95 -5.91 59.58
C ARG A 78 17.72 -4.52 60.15
N ARG A 79 16.92 -4.43 61.20
CA ARG A 79 16.62 -3.19 61.95
C ARG A 79 17.04 -3.34 63.42
N SER A 80 17.57 -2.28 64.00
CA SER A 80 18.07 -2.25 65.38
C SER A 80 17.23 -1.36 66.31
N MET A 81 16.34 -0.54 65.75
CA MET A 81 15.43 0.35 66.48
C MET A 81 14.10 0.48 65.73
N ILE A 82 13.03 0.75 66.49
CA ILE A 82 11.77 1.23 65.93
C ILE A 82 11.80 2.74 65.88
N ALA A 83 11.35 3.31 64.77
CA ALA A 83 11.23 4.75 64.58
C ALA A 83 9.83 5.05 64.08
N LEU A 84 9.04 5.77 64.89
CA LEU A 84 7.68 6.16 64.57
C LEU A 84 7.65 7.65 64.18
N ASP A 85 7.05 7.97 63.03
CA ASP A 85 6.87 9.35 62.54
C ASP A 85 5.46 9.82 62.91
N GLY A 86 5.37 10.63 63.96
CA GLY A 86 4.12 11.14 64.52
C GLY A 86 3.75 12.48 63.92
N ASP A 87 2.90 12.47 62.90
CA ASP A 87 2.50 13.68 62.15
C ASP A 87 1.19 14.31 62.66
N ARG A 88 0.46 13.59 63.53
CA ARG A 88 -0.87 13.96 64.05
C ARG A 88 -0.93 13.79 65.56
N ILE A 89 0.09 14.30 66.23
CA ILE A 89 0.25 14.15 67.66
C ILE A 89 -0.55 15.26 68.34
N ASP A 90 -1.49 14.90 69.20
CA ASP A 90 -2.24 15.88 69.99
C ASP A 90 -1.42 16.36 71.21
N SER A 91 -1.78 17.54 71.73
CA SER A 91 -1.09 18.13 72.88
C SER A 91 -1.14 17.23 74.12
N ASN A 92 -2.26 16.52 74.32
CA ASN A 92 -2.43 15.58 75.43
C ASN A 92 -1.45 14.41 75.34
N PHE A 93 -1.17 13.88 74.14
CA PHE A 93 -0.15 12.85 73.93
C PHE A 93 1.23 13.37 74.28
N LEU A 94 1.60 14.58 73.85
CA LEU A 94 2.90 15.16 74.20
C LEU A 94 3.04 15.36 75.71
N ASP A 95 2.03 15.90 76.38
CA ASP A 95 2.08 16.17 77.82
C ASP A 95 2.20 14.86 78.63
N THR A 96 1.55 13.79 78.18
CA THR A 96 1.53 12.49 78.84
C THR A 96 2.54 11.47 78.27
N TYR A 97 3.41 11.88 77.35
CA TYR A 97 4.30 10.97 76.61
C TYR A 97 5.22 10.15 77.54
N GLU A 98 5.82 10.76 78.55
CA GLU A 98 6.76 10.09 79.46
C GLU A 98 6.09 8.99 80.29
N GLU A 99 4.80 9.17 80.58
CA GLU A 99 3.95 8.18 81.23
C GLU A 99 3.55 7.07 80.25
N LYS A 100 3.08 7.43 79.05
CA LYS A 100 2.57 6.52 78.02
C LYS A 100 3.64 5.65 77.36
N ALA A 101 4.86 6.13 77.20
CA ALA A 101 5.93 5.39 76.53
C ALA A 101 6.26 4.10 77.30
N PRO A 102 6.03 2.90 76.74
CA PRO A 102 6.19 1.65 77.49
C PRO A 102 7.66 1.26 77.74
N TYR A 103 8.58 1.78 76.93
CA TYR A 103 9.99 1.42 76.91
C TYR A 103 10.89 2.66 76.90
N SER A 104 12.19 2.45 77.06
CA SER A 104 13.20 3.48 76.83
C SER A 104 13.00 4.10 75.45
N SER A 105 12.98 5.42 75.37
CA SER A 105 12.74 6.10 74.10
C SER A 105 13.21 7.55 74.10
N VAL A 106 13.40 8.08 72.90
CA VAL A 106 13.65 9.50 72.67
C VAL A 106 12.62 10.04 71.69
N LEU A 107 12.08 11.21 72.01
CA LEU A 107 11.14 11.95 71.18
C LEU A 107 11.77 13.27 70.78
N TYR A 108 11.74 13.62 69.49
CA TYR A 108 12.23 14.90 69.00
C TYR A 108 11.31 15.50 67.93
N ALA A 109 11.21 16.83 67.91
CA ALA A 109 10.41 17.56 66.92
C ALA A 109 10.95 17.39 65.49
N THR A 110 10.02 17.31 64.54
CA THR A 110 10.30 17.45 63.11
C THR A 110 10.41 18.93 62.71
N HIS A 111 10.97 19.20 61.53
CA HIS A 111 11.15 20.55 61.02
C HIS A 111 9.86 21.37 60.92
N SER A 112 8.74 20.72 60.62
CA SER A 112 7.43 21.35 60.48
C SER A 112 6.61 21.41 61.78
N SER A 113 7.19 21.04 62.92
CA SER A 113 6.48 21.01 64.20
C SER A 113 6.20 22.44 64.69
N THR A 114 4.97 22.70 65.13
CA THR A 114 4.58 23.92 65.85
C THR A 114 3.83 23.56 67.13
N ASP A 115 3.61 24.53 68.02
CA ASP A 115 2.84 24.29 69.25
C ASP A 115 1.37 23.92 68.97
N GLU A 116 0.80 24.47 67.88
CA GLU A 116 -0.58 24.16 67.45
C GLU A 116 -0.70 22.83 66.68
N GLN A 117 0.36 22.43 65.96
CA GLN A 117 0.41 21.18 65.19
C GLN A 117 1.71 20.44 65.49
N PRO A 118 1.78 19.75 66.64
CA PRO A 118 2.99 19.06 67.03
C PRO A 118 3.27 17.86 66.12
N ARG A 119 4.51 17.76 65.64
CA ARG A 119 4.97 16.69 64.77
C ARG A 119 6.31 16.18 65.26
N VAL A 120 6.38 14.92 65.66
CA VAL A 120 7.55 14.37 66.36
C VAL A 120 7.97 13.02 65.78
N ARG A 121 9.21 12.64 66.05
CA ARG A 121 9.71 11.28 65.83
C ARG A 121 10.06 10.65 67.15
N ILE A 122 9.68 9.38 67.29
CA ILE A 122 9.92 8.60 68.51
C ILE A 122 10.78 7.39 68.17
N LEU A 123 11.92 7.26 68.83
CA LEU A 123 12.84 6.15 68.63
C LEU A 123 12.89 5.24 69.86
N PHE A 124 12.78 3.94 69.62
CA PHE A 124 12.85 2.89 70.63
C PHE A 124 14.00 1.93 70.30
N PRO A 125 15.04 1.81 71.16
CA PRO A 125 16.12 0.86 70.97
C PRO A 125 15.64 -0.57 71.27
N LEU A 126 16.09 -1.52 70.46
CA LEU A 126 15.75 -2.94 70.59
C LEU A 126 16.84 -3.71 71.34
N THR A 127 16.45 -4.69 72.16
CA THR A 127 17.40 -5.65 72.75
C THR A 127 18.05 -6.51 71.66
N ARG A 128 17.23 -6.94 70.67
CA ARG A 128 17.46 -7.66 69.40
C ARG A 128 17.88 -6.84 68.18
N ASP A 129 18.59 -7.36 67.18
CA ASP A 129 18.30 -6.92 65.80
C ASP A 129 17.10 -7.75 65.32
N VAL A 130 16.24 -7.14 64.51
CA VAL A 130 15.05 -7.80 63.95
C VAL A 130 15.12 -7.86 62.43
N THR A 131 14.51 -8.88 61.84
CA THR A 131 14.34 -8.99 60.39
C THR A 131 13.37 -7.91 59.89
N PRO A 132 13.31 -7.66 58.57
CA PRO A 132 12.31 -6.74 58.00
C PRO A 132 10.86 -7.12 58.34
N GLU A 133 10.51 -8.41 58.37
CA GLU A 133 9.17 -8.90 58.72
C GLU A 133 8.85 -8.63 60.20
N GLU A 134 9.77 -9.03 61.10
CA GLU A 134 9.65 -8.76 62.54
C GLU A 134 9.56 -7.25 62.81
N PHE A 135 10.31 -6.41 62.07
CA PHE A 135 10.24 -4.96 62.20
C PHE A 135 8.83 -4.42 61.93
N VAL A 136 8.16 -4.88 60.86
CA VAL A 136 6.80 -4.42 60.54
C VAL A 136 5.83 -4.81 61.66
N ALA A 137 5.90 -6.06 62.12
CA ALA A 137 5.06 -6.53 63.22
C ALA A 137 5.30 -5.74 64.52
N VAL A 138 6.57 -5.66 64.97
CA VAL A 138 6.95 -4.98 66.21
C VAL A 138 6.60 -3.49 66.17
N SER A 139 6.81 -2.81 65.04
CA SER A 139 6.48 -1.39 64.89
C SER A 139 4.96 -1.14 64.93
N ARG A 140 4.14 -2.00 64.33
CA ARG A 140 2.68 -1.90 64.35
C ARG A 140 2.09 -2.19 65.72
N TYR A 141 2.54 -3.23 66.42
CA TYR A 141 2.09 -3.50 67.79
C TYR A 141 2.51 -2.39 68.76
N LEU A 142 3.74 -1.88 68.64
CA LEU A 142 4.18 -0.73 69.44
C LEU A 142 3.35 0.52 69.15
N ALA A 143 3.04 0.79 67.88
CA ALA A 143 2.17 1.90 67.51
C ALA A 143 0.75 1.71 68.02
N GLN A 144 0.21 0.49 68.04
CA GLN A 144 -1.09 0.16 68.63
C GLN A 144 -1.13 0.49 70.12
N MET A 145 -0.09 0.14 70.89
CA MET A 145 0.02 0.47 72.32
C MET A 145 -0.01 1.99 72.56
N LEU A 146 0.57 2.76 71.65
CA LEU A 146 0.65 4.22 71.73
C LEU A 146 -0.53 4.94 71.07
N GLY A 147 -1.40 4.23 70.35
CA GLY A 147 -2.46 4.78 69.51
C GLY A 147 -2.02 4.92 68.05
N ILE A 148 -2.25 3.88 67.25
CA ILE A 148 -1.69 3.71 65.89
C ILE A 148 -2.05 4.84 64.91
N ASP A 149 -3.21 5.48 65.09
CA ASP A 149 -3.70 6.55 64.22
C ASP A 149 -2.87 7.84 64.31
N GLN A 150 -2.03 7.99 65.33
CA GLN A 150 -1.15 9.16 65.50
C GLN A 150 0.08 9.13 64.59
N PHE A 151 0.46 7.94 64.14
CA PHE A 151 1.69 7.73 63.37
C PHE A 151 1.40 7.64 61.87
N ASP A 152 2.34 8.08 61.05
CA ASP A 152 2.28 7.94 59.62
C ASP A 152 2.59 6.49 59.21
N GLU A 153 1.96 6.01 58.14
CA GLU A 153 2.11 4.65 57.62
C GLU A 153 3.57 4.36 57.19
N CYS A 154 4.34 5.40 56.84
CA CYS A 154 5.76 5.25 56.53
C CYS A 154 6.58 4.71 57.71
N SER A 155 6.09 4.83 58.95
CA SER A 155 6.72 4.29 60.16
C SER A 155 6.93 2.77 60.09
N TYR A 156 6.10 2.07 59.32
CA TYR A 156 6.12 0.61 59.19
C TYR A 156 6.91 0.15 57.95
N LEU A 157 7.42 1.08 57.12
CA LEU A 157 8.25 0.74 55.97
C LEU A 157 9.68 0.41 56.42
N VAL A 158 10.17 -0.76 56.02
CA VAL A 158 11.48 -1.29 56.45
C VAL A 158 12.65 -0.39 56.03
N ASN A 159 12.53 0.29 54.89
CA ASN A 159 13.52 1.20 54.33
C ASN A 159 13.27 2.68 54.67
N GLN A 160 12.35 2.97 55.60
CA GLN A 160 12.06 4.33 56.02
C GLN A 160 13.29 5.00 56.61
N LEU A 161 13.59 6.21 56.12
CA LEU A 161 14.61 7.08 56.71
C LEU A 161 13.96 8.02 57.73
N MET A 162 14.73 8.38 58.73
CA MET A 162 14.40 9.47 59.65
C MET A 162 15.39 10.61 59.46
N TYR A 163 14.89 11.81 59.22
CA TYR A 163 15.75 12.99 59.12
C TYR A 163 16.37 13.32 60.48
N TRP A 164 17.57 13.88 60.43
CA TRP A 164 18.16 14.56 61.59
C TRP A 164 17.25 15.72 62.03
N PRO A 165 17.24 16.06 63.33
CA PRO A 165 16.44 17.17 63.84
C PRO A 165 16.89 18.47 63.17
N SER A 166 15.92 19.23 62.67
CA SER A 166 16.11 20.57 62.14
C SER A 166 14.89 21.43 62.47
N MET A 167 15.06 22.75 62.45
CA MET A 167 14.03 23.72 62.80
C MET A 167 14.23 25.03 62.00
N PRO A 168 13.15 25.77 61.70
CA PRO A 168 13.22 27.14 61.18
C PRO A 168 13.98 28.09 62.12
N ALA A 169 14.40 29.24 61.60
CA ALA A 169 15.20 30.24 62.29
C ALA A 169 14.60 30.71 63.62
N ASP A 170 13.28 30.85 63.67
CA ASP A 170 12.47 31.29 64.81
C ASP A 170 11.60 30.17 65.43
N GLY A 171 11.85 28.90 65.06
CA GLY A 171 11.09 27.76 65.59
C GLY A 171 11.43 27.39 67.04
N THR A 172 10.56 26.59 67.67
CA THR A 172 10.82 25.97 68.98
C THR A 172 11.18 24.50 68.80
N PHE A 173 12.27 24.05 69.43
CA PHE A 173 12.68 22.65 69.38
C PHE A 173 12.21 21.87 70.61
N LEU A 174 11.42 20.82 70.38
CA LEU A 174 10.94 19.91 71.41
C LEU A 174 11.79 18.63 71.44
N TYR A 175 12.21 18.23 72.63
CA TYR A 175 12.93 16.99 72.88
C TYR A 175 12.54 16.41 74.24
N LYS A 176 12.24 15.11 74.30
CA LYS A 176 11.90 14.37 75.53
C LYS A 176 12.60 13.01 75.56
N GLU A 177 12.96 12.54 76.75
CA GLU A 177 13.57 11.23 76.97
C GLU A 177 12.78 10.43 78.00
N VAL A 178 12.73 9.12 77.82
CA VAL A 178 12.16 8.19 78.78
C VAL A 178 13.21 7.11 79.07
N ASP A 179 13.52 6.92 80.34
CA ASP A 179 14.48 5.91 80.81
C ASP A 179 13.73 4.74 81.45
N LYS A 180 13.49 3.68 80.65
CA LYS A 180 12.82 2.42 81.03
C LYS A 180 13.60 1.23 80.43
N ALA A 181 13.09 0.00 80.51
CA ALA A 181 13.70 -1.13 79.80
C ALA A 181 13.69 -0.90 78.27
N TRP A 182 14.71 -1.41 77.56
CA TRP A 182 14.70 -1.43 76.09
C TRP A 182 13.62 -2.38 75.58
N LEU A 183 13.09 -2.13 74.38
CA LEU A 183 12.02 -2.95 73.81
C LEU A 183 12.59 -4.32 73.41
N ASP A 184 12.05 -5.37 74.03
CA ASP A 184 12.37 -6.75 73.70
C ASP A 184 11.42 -7.28 72.61
N PRO A 185 11.87 -7.41 71.34
CA PRO A 185 10.99 -7.81 70.25
C PRO A 185 10.44 -9.22 70.45
N ASP A 186 11.19 -10.13 71.08
CA ASP A 186 10.76 -11.51 71.31
C ASP A 186 9.55 -11.58 72.25
N GLN A 187 9.52 -10.75 73.29
CA GLN A 187 8.38 -10.67 74.21
C GLN A 187 7.12 -10.16 73.52
N LEU A 188 7.27 -9.16 72.65
CA LEU A 188 6.14 -8.58 71.92
C LEU A 188 5.61 -9.56 70.87
N LEU A 189 6.49 -10.21 70.11
CA LEU A 189 6.10 -11.21 69.10
C LEU A 189 5.50 -12.48 69.73
N ALA A 190 6.02 -12.93 70.87
CA ALA A 190 5.47 -14.09 71.58
C ALA A 190 4.07 -13.83 72.17
N ALA A 191 3.76 -12.56 72.50
CA ALA A 191 2.41 -12.16 72.94
C ALA A 191 1.39 -12.14 71.80
N HIS A 192 1.85 -12.16 70.54
CA HIS A 192 1.05 -12.05 69.32
C HIS A 192 1.42 -13.15 68.32
N PRO A 193 1.19 -14.44 68.61
CA PRO A 193 1.65 -15.56 67.78
C PRO A 193 1.16 -15.52 66.33
N GLU A 194 0.10 -14.77 66.04
CA GLU A 194 -0.45 -14.51 64.71
C GLU A 194 0.38 -13.57 63.83
N TRP A 195 1.45 -12.93 64.37
CA TRP A 195 2.23 -11.90 63.67
C TRP A 195 2.85 -12.37 62.33
N THR A 196 3.05 -13.67 62.16
CA THR A 196 3.57 -14.29 60.93
C THR A 196 2.57 -14.27 59.77
N ASP A 197 1.31 -13.88 60.01
CA ASP A 197 0.34 -13.53 58.99
C ASP A 197 0.28 -11.99 58.85
N PRO A 198 0.91 -11.41 57.81
CA PRO A 198 0.95 -9.96 57.64
C PRO A 198 -0.43 -9.30 57.50
N THR A 199 -1.48 -10.08 57.16
CA THR A 199 -2.85 -9.56 57.01
C THR A 199 -3.54 -9.32 58.35
N GLN A 200 -3.04 -9.93 59.43
CA GLN A 200 -3.59 -9.78 60.78
C GLN A 200 -2.90 -8.69 61.60
N LEU A 201 -1.88 -8.03 61.04
CA LEU A 201 -1.17 -6.97 61.74
C LEU A 201 -2.06 -5.73 61.95
N PRO A 202 -1.88 -4.99 63.06
CA PRO A 202 -2.64 -3.77 63.32
C PRO A 202 -2.47 -2.74 62.20
N THR A 203 -3.57 -2.21 61.69
CA THR A 203 -3.60 -1.15 60.67
C THR A 203 -4.24 0.11 61.22
N SER A 204 -3.86 1.27 60.66
CA SER A 204 -4.53 2.53 61.01
C SER A 204 -5.91 2.61 60.33
N SER A 205 -6.80 3.44 60.89
CA SER A 205 -8.12 3.70 60.28
C SER A 205 -8.03 4.32 58.88
N ARG A 206 -6.90 4.96 58.57
CA ARG A 206 -6.59 5.56 57.27
C ARG A 206 -6.17 4.51 56.25
N GLU A 207 -5.24 3.65 56.64
CA GLU A 207 -4.71 2.57 55.79
C GLU A 207 -5.85 1.66 55.32
N SER A 208 -6.76 1.32 56.24
CA SER A 208 -7.96 0.52 55.93
C SER A 208 -8.87 1.19 54.89
N LYS A 209 -9.08 2.52 54.96
CA LYS A 209 -9.91 3.26 54.00
C LYS A 209 -9.18 3.53 52.68
N ALA A 210 -7.88 3.84 52.73
CA ALA A 210 -7.06 4.15 51.57
C ALA A 210 -6.88 2.92 50.67
N ASN A 211 -6.66 1.74 51.26
CA ASN A 211 -6.62 0.48 50.52
C ASN A 211 -7.95 0.27 49.80
N ALA A 212 -9.10 0.33 50.49
CA ALA A 212 -10.41 0.15 49.88
C ALA A 212 -10.73 1.12 48.72
N VAL A 213 -10.35 2.40 48.83
CA VAL A 213 -10.57 3.41 47.77
C VAL A 213 -9.61 3.26 46.59
N THR A 214 -8.37 2.83 46.85
CA THR A 214 -7.36 2.60 45.79
C THR A 214 -7.74 1.40 44.93
N TYR A 215 -8.32 0.35 45.55
CA TYR A 215 -8.91 -0.79 44.84
C TYR A 215 -9.99 -0.37 43.83
N GLN A 216 -10.87 0.57 44.17
CA GLN A 216 -11.98 0.97 43.29
C GLN A 216 -11.60 1.84 42.07
N LYS A 217 -10.36 2.34 41.97
CA LYS A 217 -9.96 3.31 40.92
C LYS A 217 -9.09 2.73 39.80
N VAL A 218 -8.73 1.45 39.83
CA VAL A 218 -7.81 0.89 38.83
C VAL A 218 -8.58 0.49 37.58
N LEU A 219 -8.20 1.06 36.44
CA LEU A 219 -8.73 0.70 35.11
C LEU A 219 -8.39 -0.75 34.77
N ASP A 220 -9.33 -1.45 34.12
CA ASP A 220 -9.17 -2.84 33.70
C ASP A 220 -7.91 -3.00 32.82
N PRO A 221 -6.93 -3.84 33.21
CA PRO A 221 -5.69 -4.01 32.45
C PRO A 221 -5.90 -4.61 31.06
N LEU A 222 -7.00 -5.35 30.83
CA LEU A 222 -7.31 -5.98 29.55
C LEU A 222 -7.88 -4.98 28.53
N GLU A 223 -8.52 -3.91 28.99
CA GLU A 223 -9.07 -2.83 28.16
C GLU A 223 -8.03 -1.75 27.84
N LYS A 224 -6.83 -1.81 28.44
CA LYS A 224 -5.78 -0.82 28.15
C LYS A 224 -5.35 -0.89 26.68
N GLU A 225 -4.99 0.26 26.14
CA GLU A 225 -4.41 0.38 24.81
C GLU A 225 -2.88 0.22 24.81
N GLY A 226 -2.32 -0.03 23.63
CA GLY A 226 -0.89 -0.11 23.41
C GLY A 226 -0.22 -1.33 24.04
N VAL A 227 1.09 -1.25 24.23
CA VAL A 227 1.93 -2.38 24.68
C VAL A 227 1.51 -2.91 26.05
N VAL A 228 1.02 -2.03 26.94
CA VAL A 228 0.58 -2.43 28.29
C VAL A 228 -0.64 -3.34 28.21
N GLY A 229 -1.68 -2.95 27.47
CA GLY A 229 -2.87 -3.80 27.33
C GLY A 229 -2.60 -5.08 26.56
N LEU A 230 -1.83 -4.98 25.47
CA LEU A 230 -1.41 -6.13 24.68
C LEU A 230 -0.70 -7.18 25.56
N PHE A 231 0.27 -6.75 26.37
CA PHE A 231 0.99 -7.64 27.27
C PHE A 231 0.07 -8.27 28.32
N ASN A 232 -0.85 -7.49 28.89
CA ASN A 232 -1.83 -7.99 29.86
C ASN A 232 -2.81 -9.00 29.25
N ARG A 233 -3.25 -8.82 27.99
CA ARG A 233 -4.11 -9.77 27.28
C ARG A 233 -3.38 -11.09 26.96
N VAL A 234 -2.12 -11.02 26.55
CA VAL A 234 -1.29 -12.21 26.27
C VAL A 234 -1.02 -13.01 27.55
N TYR A 235 -0.65 -12.32 28.63
CA TYR A 235 -0.35 -12.93 29.93
C TYR A 235 -1.52 -12.88 30.91
N PHE A 236 -2.74 -13.10 30.42
CA PHE A 236 -3.93 -13.30 31.26
C PHE A 236 -4.21 -14.81 31.46
N PRO A 237 -4.48 -15.27 32.69
CA PRO A 237 -4.39 -14.53 33.97
C PRO A 237 -2.95 -14.15 34.34
N VAL A 238 -2.78 -13.16 35.23
CA VAL A 238 -1.50 -12.58 35.67
C VAL A 238 -0.49 -13.62 36.12
N THR A 239 -0.95 -14.77 36.61
CA THR A 239 -0.12 -15.92 37.00
C THR A 239 0.75 -16.42 35.85
N LYS A 240 0.29 -16.35 34.59
CA LYS A 240 1.13 -16.67 33.42
C LYS A 240 2.39 -15.80 33.33
N ALA A 241 2.30 -14.52 33.71
CA ALA A 241 3.47 -13.65 33.76
C ALA A 241 4.38 -13.97 34.96
N LEU A 242 3.82 -14.37 36.11
CA LEU A 242 4.60 -14.82 37.26
C LEU A 242 5.40 -16.07 36.88
N ASP A 243 4.75 -17.07 36.28
CA ASP A 243 5.38 -18.33 35.89
C ASP A 243 6.43 -18.14 34.79
N ALA A 244 6.14 -17.31 33.77
CA ALA A 244 7.03 -17.12 32.63
C ALA A 244 8.25 -16.25 32.95
N PHE A 245 8.11 -15.26 33.86
CA PHE A 245 9.12 -14.22 34.04
C PHE A 245 9.67 -14.09 35.46
N LEU A 246 8.98 -14.60 36.48
CA LEU A 246 9.27 -14.39 37.89
C LEU A 246 9.20 -15.70 38.71
N SER A 247 9.41 -16.86 38.07
CA SER A 247 9.43 -18.17 38.74
C SER A 247 10.58 -18.35 39.74
N ASP A 248 11.60 -17.50 39.64
CA ASP A 248 12.71 -17.39 40.59
C ASP A 248 12.40 -16.48 41.79
N VAL A 249 11.26 -15.79 41.77
CA VAL A 249 10.81 -14.83 42.80
C VAL A 249 9.56 -15.35 43.54
N TYR A 250 8.63 -15.95 42.79
CA TYR A 250 7.37 -16.46 43.30
C TYR A 250 7.21 -17.94 42.96
N GLU A 251 6.68 -18.70 43.90
CA GLU A 251 6.31 -20.10 43.69
C GLU A 251 4.80 -20.32 43.95
N PRO A 252 4.15 -21.19 43.16
CA PRO A 252 2.73 -21.49 43.32
C PRO A 252 2.48 -22.23 44.64
N THR A 253 1.29 -22.05 45.19
CA THR A 253 0.83 -22.81 46.36
C THR A 253 -0.30 -23.77 45.99
N ASP A 254 -0.76 -24.59 46.94
CA ASP A 254 -1.93 -25.46 46.74
C ASP A 254 -3.23 -24.66 46.54
N ASP A 255 -3.23 -23.35 46.80
CA ASP A 255 -4.33 -22.41 46.56
C ASP A 255 -4.00 -21.54 45.34
N ASP A 256 -4.76 -21.71 44.25
CA ASP A 256 -4.59 -20.96 43.00
C ASP A 256 -4.74 -19.42 43.17
N SER A 257 -5.30 -18.96 44.28
CA SER A 257 -5.41 -17.54 44.64
C SER A 257 -4.18 -17.00 45.38
N ARG A 258 -3.20 -17.86 45.70
CA ARG A 258 -2.03 -17.52 46.53
C ARG A 258 -0.72 -17.98 45.92
N TYR A 259 0.27 -17.10 45.96
CA TYR A 259 1.67 -17.39 45.67
C TYR A 259 2.53 -17.19 46.92
N HIS A 260 3.61 -17.95 47.03
CA HIS A 260 4.62 -17.74 48.04
C HIS A 260 5.77 -16.89 47.46
N PHE A 261 6.23 -15.90 48.23
CA PHE A 261 7.41 -15.12 47.89
C PHE A 261 8.62 -15.84 48.47
N ILE A 262 9.50 -16.36 47.61
CA ILE A 262 10.53 -17.34 47.97
C ILE A 262 11.50 -16.84 49.06
N GLU A 263 11.75 -15.53 49.12
CA GLU A 263 12.64 -14.95 50.14
C GLU A 263 11.95 -14.68 51.50
N SER A 264 10.63 -14.95 51.61
CA SER A 264 9.86 -14.76 52.83
C SER A 264 9.99 -15.96 53.77
N SER A 265 10.10 -15.70 55.07
CA SER A 265 9.96 -16.74 56.10
C SER A 265 8.52 -16.93 56.61
N SER A 266 7.60 -16.08 56.15
CA SER A 266 6.19 -16.07 56.55
C SER A 266 5.29 -16.84 55.58
N MET A 267 4.00 -16.97 55.90
CA MET A 267 3.04 -17.71 55.05
C MET A 267 2.86 -17.08 53.66
N ALA A 268 2.18 -17.78 52.73
CA ALA A 268 1.94 -17.32 51.36
C ALA A 268 1.09 -16.02 51.28
N GLY A 269 1.76 -14.89 51.41
CA GLY A 269 1.18 -13.54 51.41
C GLY A 269 1.10 -12.84 50.05
N VAL A 270 1.27 -13.53 48.92
CA VAL A 270 1.04 -12.94 47.59
C VAL A 270 -0.34 -13.39 47.11
N GLU A 271 -1.24 -12.44 46.85
CA GLU A 271 -2.64 -12.70 46.54
C GLU A 271 -2.96 -12.37 45.08
N ILE A 272 -3.66 -13.26 44.39
CA ILE A 272 -4.22 -13.05 43.05
C ILE A 272 -5.63 -12.47 43.19
N LYS A 273 -5.87 -11.32 42.56
CA LYS A 273 -7.10 -10.53 42.72
C LYS A 273 -7.85 -10.35 41.41
N GLU A 274 -9.15 -10.11 41.55
CA GLU A 274 -10.08 -9.79 40.47
C GLU A 274 -10.00 -10.77 39.30
N ASP A 275 -10.28 -12.04 39.58
CA ASP A 275 -10.30 -13.13 38.60
C ASP A 275 -8.99 -13.27 37.79
N GLY A 276 -7.85 -13.02 38.47
CA GLY A 276 -6.54 -13.15 37.86
C GLY A 276 -6.04 -11.93 37.09
N LYS A 277 -6.69 -10.78 37.20
CA LYS A 277 -6.22 -9.53 36.57
C LYS A 277 -5.04 -8.89 37.30
N PHE A 278 -4.97 -9.06 38.61
CA PHE A 278 -3.98 -8.39 39.45
C PHE A 278 -3.30 -9.33 40.45
N VAL A 279 -2.11 -8.92 40.87
CA VAL A 279 -1.33 -9.52 41.97
C VAL A 279 -1.04 -8.46 43.02
N TYR A 280 -1.11 -8.85 44.30
CA TYR A 280 -0.88 -7.97 45.46
C TYR A 280 0.00 -8.68 46.49
N SER A 281 1.12 -8.06 46.88
CA SER A 281 2.06 -8.66 47.84
C SER A 281 1.95 -8.04 49.23
N HIS A 282 1.87 -8.89 50.25
CA HIS A 282 1.92 -8.51 51.66
C HIS A 282 3.31 -8.69 52.29
N HIS A 283 4.34 -9.04 51.50
CA HIS A 283 5.68 -9.31 52.01
C HIS A 283 6.55 -8.07 52.06
N ALA A 284 7.01 -7.71 53.25
CA ALA A 284 7.73 -6.45 53.48
C ALA A 284 9.10 -6.35 52.81
N LYS A 285 9.63 -7.43 52.23
CA LYS A 285 10.87 -7.44 51.41
C LYS A 285 10.60 -7.36 49.91
N ASP A 286 9.36 -7.58 49.49
CA ASP A 286 8.99 -7.66 48.09
C ASP A 286 8.94 -6.25 47.47
N PRO A 287 9.57 -6.01 46.30
CA PRO A 287 9.38 -4.79 45.52
C PRO A 287 7.91 -4.42 45.25
N ALA A 288 7.02 -5.40 45.20
CA ALA A 288 5.57 -5.24 45.01
C ALA A 288 4.78 -5.05 46.33
N TYR A 289 5.46 -4.88 47.47
CA TYR A 289 4.83 -4.72 48.79
C TYR A 289 3.76 -3.62 48.79
N LEU A 290 2.53 -4.01 49.16
CA LEU A 290 1.34 -3.19 49.22
C LEU A 290 0.94 -2.49 47.90
N ARG A 291 1.35 -3.06 46.75
CA ARG A 291 1.02 -2.54 45.42
C ARG A 291 0.12 -3.51 44.66
N LEU A 292 -0.96 -2.99 44.09
CA LEU A 292 -1.81 -3.74 43.16
C LEU A 292 -1.21 -3.66 41.75
N CYS A 293 -0.81 -4.80 41.21
CA CYS A 293 0.01 -4.88 40.01
C CYS A 293 -0.68 -5.74 38.96
N ASN A 294 -0.77 -5.27 37.72
CA ASN A 294 -1.14 -6.12 36.59
C ASN A 294 0.11 -6.86 36.06
N ALA A 295 -0.05 -7.74 35.07
CA ALA A 295 1.05 -8.54 34.51
C ALA A 295 2.23 -7.68 34.01
N PHE A 296 1.94 -6.55 33.36
CA PHE A 296 2.98 -5.64 32.89
C PHE A 296 3.73 -4.99 34.06
N ASP A 297 2.99 -4.51 35.07
CA ASP A 297 3.57 -3.79 36.20
C ASP A 297 4.40 -4.68 37.12
N ILE A 298 3.96 -5.91 37.41
CA ILE A 298 4.71 -6.83 38.27
C ILE A 298 6.04 -7.22 37.61
N VAL A 299 6.04 -7.58 36.34
CA VAL A 299 7.28 -7.91 35.60
C VAL A 299 8.21 -6.69 35.52
N ARG A 300 7.65 -5.50 35.26
CA ARG A 300 8.41 -4.24 35.24
C ARG A 300 9.14 -3.99 36.56
N MET A 301 8.44 -4.13 37.69
CA MET A 301 9.00 -3.82 39.00
C MET A 301 10.15 -4.74 39.39
N HIS A 302 10.03 -6.04 39.11
CA HIS A 302 11.07 -7.01 39.47
C HIS A 302 12.24 -7.02 38.48
N ARG A 303 12.00 -6.91 37.17
CA ARG A 303 13.08 -6.98 36.17
C ARG A 303 13.75 -5.65 35.85
N PHE A 304 13.02 -4.55 35.95
CA PHE A 304 13.46 -3.23 35.50
C PHE A 304 13.34 -2.13 36.57
N GLY A 305 13.00 -2.47 37.82
CA GLY A 305 12.79 -1.52 38.93
C GLY A 305 14.05 -0.85 39.48
N ASP A 306 15.23 -1.14 38.92
CA ASP A 306 16.50 -0.51 39.28
C ASP A 306 16.69 0.89 38.65
N ASP A 307 15.94 1.17 37.59
CA ASP A 307 16.00 2.41 36.83
C ASP A 307 14.93 3.43 37.24
N ASN A 308 15.05 4.66 36.73
CA ASN A 308 13.99 5.65 36.91
C ASN A 308 12.69 5.20 36.21
N GLU A 309 11.55 5.69 36.69
CA GLU A 309 10.22 5.22 36.26
C GLU A 309 10.04 5.25 34.73
N LYS A 310 10.48 6.33 34.07
CA LYS A 310 10.38 6.47 32.61
C LYS A 310 11.22 5.45 31.86
N LYS A 311 12.44 5.18 32.33
CA LYS A 311 13.36 4.21 31.74
C LYS A 311 12.86 2.78 31.98
N SER A 312 12.44 2.44 33.20
CA SER A 312 11.85 1.13 33.51
C SER A 312 10.63 0.80 32.66
N PHE A 313 9.79 1.81 32.36
CA PHE A 313 8.63 1.66 31.50
C PHE A 313 9.03 1.41 30.04
N GLN A 314 10.02 2.16 29.52
CA GLN A 314 10.53 1.97 28.16
C GLN A 314 11.19 0.60 27.99
N ASP A 315 12.04 0.19 28.94
CA ASP A 315 12.73 -1.10 28.91
C ASP A 315 11.73 -2.27 28.96
N MET A 316 10.65 -2.13 29.74
CA MET A 316 9.55 -3.10 29.75
C MET A 316 8.78 -3.12 28.43
N CYS A 317 8.50 -1.97 27.81
CA CYS A 317 7.86 -1.92 26.49
C CYS A 317 8.72 -2.62 25.42
N ASP A 318 10.03 -2.35 25.43
CA ASP A 318 10.98 -2.95 24.50
C ASP A 318 11.13 -4.45 24.74
N PHE A 319 11.07 -4.90 26.00
CA PHE A 319 11.04 -6.31 26.36
C PHE A 319 9.77 -7.00 25.87
N ALA A 320 8.59 -6.41 26.14
CA ALA A 320 7.30 -6.95 25.72
C ALA A 320 7.24 -7.14 24.19
N MET A 321 7.71 -6.15 23.42
CA MET A 321 7.71 -6.21 21.95
C MET A 321 8.76 -7.16 21.37
N LYS A 322 9.66 -7.75 22.17
CA LYS A 322 10.60 -8.78 21.73
C LYS A 322 10.05 -10.20 21.88
N ILE A 323 9.00 -10.39 22.69
CA ILE A 323 8.35 -11.68 22.91
C ILE A 323 7.51 -12.07 21.68
N ASP A 324 7.69 -13.29 21.17
CA ASP A 324 7.03 -13.71 19.94
C ASP A 324 5.52 -13.89 20.10
N GLU A 325 5.04 -14.40 21.24
CA GLU A 325 3.60 -14.49 21.55
C GLU A 325 2.91 -13.12 21.48
N VAL A 326 3.56 -12.08 22.04
CA VAL A 326 3.07 -10.70 22.03
C VAL A 326 3.03 -10.13 20.61
N LYS A 327 4.05 -10.39 19.78
CA LYS A 327 4.07 -9.96 18.37
C LYS A 327 2.97 -10.64 17.54
N VAL A 328 2.80 -11.96 17.71
CA VAL A 328 1.79 -12.74 17.00
C VAL A 328 0.39 -12.26 17.36
N PHE A 329 0.13 -12.05 18.65
CA PHE A 329 -1.15 -11.52 19.12
C PHE A 329 -1.41 -10.11 18.58
N ALA A 330 -0.41 -9.22 18.58
CA ALA A 330 -0.54 -7.88 18.00
C ALA A 330 -0.86 -7.91 16.49
N ALA A 331 -0.25 -8.82 15.75
CA ALA A 331 -0.55 -9.01 14.33
C ALA A 331 -1.96 -9.55 14.11
N HIS A 332 -2.43 -10.43 15.00
CA HIS A 332 -3.78 -10.97 14.98
C HIS A 332 -4.85 -9.91 15.27
N GLU A 333 -4.68 -9.10 16.33
CA GLU A 333 -5.58 -7.98 16.65
C GLU A 333 -5.69 -7.02 15.46
N LYS A 334 -4.55 -6.62 14.88
CA LYS A 334 -4.54 -5.75 13.68
C LYS A 334 -5.24 -6.33 12.47
N ARG A 335 -5.19 -7.66 12.28
CA ARG A 335 -5.87 -8.31 11.16
C ARG A 335 -7.38 -8.33 11.37
N LEU A 336 -7.84 -8.62 12.59
CA LEU A 336 -9.25 -8.60 12.94
C LEU A 336 -9.85 -7.19 12.83
N GLU A 337 -9.13 -6.17 13.29
CA GLU A 337 -9.51 -4.76 13.09
C GLU A 337 -9.64 -4.42 11.61
N ALA A 338 -8.64 -4.80 10.79
CA ALA A 338 -8.69 -4.59 9.36
C ALA A 338 -9.89 -5.30 8.71
N GLU A 339 -10.16 -6.57 9.05
CA GLU A 339 -11.29 -7.34 8.52
C GLU A 339 -12.65 -6.74 8.89
N ALA A 340 -12.81 -6.22 10.12
CA ALA A 340 -14.01 -5.52 10.55
C ALA A 340 -14.20 -4.18 9.80
N ASP A 341 -13.11 -3.45 9.56
CA ASP A 341 -13.13 -2.19 8.80
C ASP A 341 -13.49 -2.37 7.31
N PHE A 342 -13.48 -3.60 6.78
CA PHE A 342 -13.86 -3.91 5.40
C PHE A 342 -15.34 -4.34 5.23
N SER A 343 -16.17 -4.34 6.28
CA SER A 343 -17.61 -4.62 6.11
C SER A 343 -18.36 -3.40 5.53
N ASP A 344 -18.98 -3.56 4.36
CA ASP A 344 -19.71 -2.52 3.62
C ASP A 344 -21.09 -2.15 4.20
N GLU A 345 -21.37 -2.41 5.48
CA GLU A 345 -22.74 -2.39 6.04
C GLU A 345 -23.19 -1.07 6.70
N ASP A 346 -22.37 0.00 6.74
CA ASP A 346 -22.79 1.31 7.30
C ASP A 346 -22.55 2.50 6.34
N ASP A 347 -23.59 3.31 6.13
CA ASP A 347 -23.61 4.51 5.27
C ASP A 347 -22.74 5.68 5.79
N ASP A 348 -22.23 5.60 7.03
CA ASP A 348 -21.46 6.66 7.69
C ASP A 348 -19.95 6.39 7.65
N TRP A 349 -19.37 6.38 6.44
CA TRP A 349 -17.95 6.14 6.22
C TRP A 349 -17.03 7.13 6.96
N GLU A 350 -17.52 8.30 7.35
CA GLU A 350 -16.74 9.28 8.12
C GLU A 350 -16.36 8.75 9.50
N THR A 351 -17.20 7.91 10.10
CA THR A 351 -16.93 7.27 11.41
C THR A 351 -15.76 6.30 11.38
N ARG A 352 -15.43 5.75 10.21
CA ARG A 352 -14.32 4.82 9.99
C ARG A 352 -12.99 5.54 9.76
N LEU A 353 -12.96 6.87 9.71
CA LEU A 353 -11.72 7.62 9.57
C LEU A 353 -10.83 7.45 10.81
N ILE A 354 -9.55 7.17 10.60
CA ILE A 354 -8.58 6.96 11.68
C ILE A 354 -7.97 8.30 12.08
N TYR A 355 -8.02 8.62 13.38
CA TYR A 355 -7.45 9.82 13.98
C TYR A 355 -6.23 9.50 14.84
N LYS A 356 -5.30 10.45 14.94
CA LYS A 356 -4.12 10.31 15.79
C LYS A 356 -4.51 10.33 17.28
N PRO A 357 -4.14 9.31 18.09
CA PRO A 357 -4.63 9.17 19.47
C PRO A 357 -4.38 10.35 20.41
N ARG A 358 -3.32 11.14 20.18
CA ARG A 358 -2.93 12.25 21.07
C ARG A 358 -3.48 13.62 20.68
N THR A 359 -3.68 13.84 19.39
CA THR A 359 -4.04 15.17 18.86
C THR A 359 -5.47 15.20 18.34
N ASN A 360 -6.12 14.04 18.23
CA ASN A 360 -7.41 13.86 17.56
C ASN A 360 -7.44 14.45 16.13
N ALA A 361 -6.26 14.54 15.49
CA ALA A 361 -6.13 15.04 14.13
C ALA A 361 -6.20 13.86 13.17
N LEU A 362 -6.88 14.03 12.04
CA LEU A 362 -7.02 12.98 11.03
C LEU A 362 -5.65 12.43 10.61
N GLU A 363 -5.52 11.11 10.51
CA GLU A 363 -4.26 10.48 10.18
C GLU A 363 -3.92 10.59 8.69
N ASN A 364 -2.66 10.95 8.39
CA ASN A 364 -2.12 10.92 7.03
C ASN A 364 -1.77 9.47 6.63
N SER A 365 -2.80 8.70 6.26
CA SER A 365 -2.67 7.29 5.89
C SER A 365 -3.27 7.01 4.52
N VAL A 366 -2.80 5.94 3.85
CA VAL A 366 -3.40 5.44 2.60
C VAL A 366 -4.83 4.96 2.84
N TYR A 367 -5.11 4.41 4.02
CA TYR A 367 -6.44 3.93 4.41
C TYR A 367 -7.48 5.07 4.38
N ASN A 368 -7.23 6.15 5.13
CA ASN A 368 -8.13 7.31 5.16
C ASN A 368 -8.32 7.91 3.78
N LEU A 369 -7.25 8.05 3.00
CA LEU A 369 -7.35 8.63 1.67
C LEU A 369 -8.13 7.73 0.70
N ASN A 370 -7.98 6.40 0.77
CA ASN A 370 -8.82 5.47 0.00
C ASN A 370 -10.29 5.63 0.36
N LEU A 371 -10.61 5.73 1.64
CA LEU A 371 -11.98 5.88 2.13
C LEU A 371 -12.60 7.20 1.62
N ILE A 372 -11.88 8.31 1.78
CA ILE A 372 -12.31 9.63 1.26
C ILE A 372 -12.52 9.59 -0.25
N LEU A 373 -11.55 9.08 -1.01
CA LEU A 373 -11.67 9.03 -2.46
C LEU A 373 -12.85 8.15 -2.90
N ASN A 374 -13.15 7.06 -2.17
CA ASN A 374 -14.23 6.12 -2.47
C ASN A 374 -15.63 6.61 -2.15
N HIS A 375 -15.81 7.43 -1.12
CA HIS A 375 -17.13 7.76 -0.62
C HIS A 375 -17.49 9.26 -0.68
N ASP A 376 -16.51 10.19 -0.70
CA ASP A 376 -16.81 11.61 -0.86
C ASP A 376 -17.36 11.86 -2.29
N PRO A 377 -18.60 12.35 -2.44
CA PRO A 377 -19.23 12.56 -3.74
C PRO A 377 -18.44 13.49 -4.68
N ASN A 378 -17.55 14.33 -4.14
CA ASN A 378 -16.71 15.21 -4.95
C ASN A 378 -15.50 14.49 -5.58
N PHE A 379 -15.19 13.27 -5.14
CA PHE A 379 -14.01 12.51 -5.58
C PHE A 379 -14.35 11.14 -6.18
N VAL A 380 -15.63 10.80 -6.36
CA VAL A 380 -16.02 9.52 -7.00
C VAL A 380 -15.90 9.53 -8.53
N HIS A 381 -15.85 10.70 -9.15
CA HIS A 381 -16.01 10.89 -10.60
C HIS A 381 -14.70 10.80 -11.42
N PHE A 382 -13.86 9.81 -11.13
CA PHE A 382 -12.71 9.46 -11.96
C PHE A 382 -12.48 7.95 -11.99
N ALA A 383 -12.00 7.45 -13.12
CA ALA A 383 -11.83 6.03 -13.36
C ALA A 383 -10.75 5.75 -14.40
N PHE A 384 -10.13 4.58 -14.35
CA PHE A 384 -9.19 4.14 -15.38
C PHE A 384 -9.93 3.67 -16.64
N ASN A 385 -9.73 4.34 -17.77
CA ASN A 385 -10.30 3.93 -19.05
C ASN A 385 -9.35 2.91 -19.73
N GLU A 386 -9.78 1.66 -19.82
CA GLU A 386 -8.99 0.55 -20.38
C GLU A 386 -8.75 0.66 -21.89
N LEU A 387 -9.64 1.33 -22.64
CA LEU A 387 -9.47 1.54 -24.07
C LEU A 387 -8.40 2.61 -24.34
N ALA A 388 -8.44 3.71 -23.58
CA ALA A 388 -7.53 4.84 -23.73
C ALA A 388 -6.22 4.69 -22.93
N ASN A 389 -6.14 3.67 -22.05
CA ASN A 389 -5.04 3.40 -21.14
C ASN A 389 -4.64 4.63 -20.29
N ARG A 390 -5.64 5.37 -19.80
CA ARG A 390 -5.44 6.56 -18.96
C ARG A 390 -6.66 6.87 -18.12
N ILE A 391 -6.48 7.68 -17.08
CA ILE A 391 -7.57 8.07 -16.18
C ILE A 391 -8.48 9.08 -16.89
N GLN A 392 -9.78 8.84 -16.82
CA GLN A 392 -10.84 9.67 -17.35
C GLN A 392 -11.73 10.18 -16.21
N VAL A 393 -12.20 11.41 -16.35
CA VAL A 393 -13.25 12.01 -15.52
C VAL A 393 -14.60 11.48 -15.98
N THR A 394 -15.37 10.92 -15.06
CA THR A 394 -16.66 10.24 -15.32
C THR A 394 -17.88 11.05 -14.89
N GLY A 395 -17.67 12.25 -14.36
CA GLY A 395 -18.74 13.10 -13.85
C GLY A 395 -18.23 14.46 -13.33
N PRO A 396 -19.06 15.21 -12.58
CA PRO A 396 -18.68 16.51 -12.06
C PRO A 396 -17.54 16.42 -11.04
N LEU A 397 -16.67 17.43 -11.03
CA LEU A 397 -15.58 17.59 -10.07
C LEU A 397 -15.72 18.94 -9.35
N PRO A 398 -15.16 19.12 -8.14
CA PRO A 398 -15.31 20.34 -7.36
C PRO A 398 -14.45 21.52 -7.88
N TRP A 399 -13.83 21.38 -9.05
CA TRP A 399 -13.06 22.43 -9.73
C TRP A 399 -13.40 22.49 -11.21
N GLU A 400 -13.18 23.66 -11.81
CA GLU A 400 -13.46 23.89 -13.24
C GLU A 400 -12.43 23.22 -14.16
N ARG A 401 -12.91 22.78 -15.31
CA ARG A 401 -12.10 22.11 -16.34
C ARG A 401 -12.38 22.71 -17.72
N PRO A 402 -11.39 22.74 -18.63
CA PRO A 402 -11.59 23.15 -20.01
C PRO A 402 -12.66 22.30 -20.69
N GLU A 403 -13.53 22.95 -21.46
CA GLU A 403 -14.57 22.31 -22.23
C GLU A 403 -13.98 21.27 -23.21
N GLY A 404 -14.64 20.11 -23.32
CA GLY A 404 -14.24 19.03 -24.24
C GLY A 404 -13.10 18.12 -23.76
N ASN A 405 -12.43 18.41 -22.62
CA ASN A 405 -11.39 17.51 -22.09
C ASN A 405 -11.94 16.57 -21.01
N VAL A 406 -12.11 15.29 -21.36
CA VAL A 406 -12.57 14.26 -20.42
C VAL A 406 -11.44 13.55 -19.66
N PHE A 407 -10.17 13.73 -20.05
CA PHE A 407 -9.05 12.97 -19.49
C PHE A 407 -8.34 13.70 -18.35
N TRP A 408 -7.90 12.95 -17.34
CA TRP A 408 -7.26 13.49 -16.15
C TRP A 408 -5.92 14.17 -16.47
N ARG A 409 -5.67 15.33 -15.88
CA ARG A 409 -4.47 16.16 -16.12
C ARG A 409 -3.63 16.31 -14.85
N GLU A 410 -2.39 16.75 -15.02
CA GLU A 410 -1.56 17.17 -13.88
C GLU A 410 -2.22 18.31 -13.07
N ALA A 411 -2.90 19.24 -13.76
CA ALA A 411 -3.69 20.28 -13.12
C ALA A 411 -4.82 19.70 -12.24
N ASP A 412 -5.49 18.61 -12.69
CA ASP A 412 -6.53 17.96 -11.90
C ASP A 412 -5.94 17.29 -10.64
N THR A 413 -4.73 16.74 -10.74
CA THR A 413 -3.98 16.22 -9.58
C THR A 413 -3.64 17.32 -8.57
N ALA A 414 -3.19 18.49 -9.05
CA ALA A 414 -2.90 19.63 -8.19
C ALA A 414 -4.17 20.16 -7.50
N GLN A 415 -5.28 20.26 -8.22
CA GLN A 415 -6.58 20.65 -7.68
C GLN A 415 -7.07 19.66 -6.62
N LEU A 416 -7.04 18.35 -6.91
CA LEU A 416 -7.40 17.31 -5.96
C LEU A 416 -6.61 17.43 -4.65
N LYS A 417 -5.27 17.55 -4.75
CA LYS A 417 -4.38 17.73 -3.58
C LYS A 417 -4.75 18.98 -2.78
N SER A 418 -5.01 20.10 -3.45
CA SER A 418 -5.40 21.35 -2.78
C SER A 418 -6.75 21.26 -2.08
N VAL A 419 -7.75 20.63 -2.69
CA VAL A 419 -9.09 20.50 -2.09
C VAL A 419 -9.05 19.54 -0.90
N LEU A 420 -8.29 18.45 -0.99
CA LEU A 420 -8.08 17.51 0.13
C LEU A 420 -7.39 18.18 1.32
N ASP A 421 -6.42 19.06 1.08
CA ASP A 421 -5.75 19.83 2.14
C ASP A 421 -6.72 20.77 2.86
N ILE A 422 -7.60 21.46 2.11
CA ILE A 422 -8.59 22.38 2.66
C ILE A 422 -9.66 21.65 3.48
N ARG A 423 -10.15 20.51 3.01
CA ARG A 423 -11.31 19.82 3.59
C ARG A 423 -10.95 18.78 4.65
N TYR A 424 -9.77 18.18 4.54
CA TYR A 424 -9.34 17.07 5.39
C TYR A 424 -7.97 17.37 6.00
N LEU A 425 -6.90 17.04 5.28
CA LEU A 425 -5.53 17.30 5.67
C LEU A 425 -4.58 17.23 4.47
N SER A 426 -3.36 17.75 4.64
CA SER A 426 -2.28 17.58 3.68
C SER A 426 -1.76 16.14 3.67
N PHE A 427 -2.21 15.31 2.73
CA PHE A 427 -1.68 13.96 2.54
C PHE A 427 -0.29 13.99 1.89
N SER A 428 0.55 13.01 2.25
CA SER A 428 1.88 12.91 1.65
C SER A 428 1.78 12.54 0.16
N SER A 429 2.77 12.96 -0.67
CA SER A 429 2.77 12.61 -2.10
C SER A 429 2.71 11.10 -2.34
N ARG A 430 3.42 10.31 -1.52
CA ARG A 430 3.35 8.85 -1.55
C ARG A 430 1.92 8.35 -1.34
N ASN A 431 1.24 8.84 -0.30
CA ASN A 431 -0.11 8.37 0.02
C ASN A 431 -1.10 8.75 -1.09
N HIS A 432 -0.99 9.96 -1.64
CA HIS A 432 -1.74 10.37 -2.82
C HIS A 432 -1.52 9.44 -4.00
N ASP A 433 -0.26 9.22 -4.39
CA ASP A 433 0.04 8.46 -5.60
C ASP A 433 -0.45 7.00 -5.47
N VAL A 434 -0.30 6.39 -4.28
CA VAL A 434 -0.79 5.04 -3.99
C VAL A 434 -2.32 4.98 -4.02
N ALA A 435 -3.00 5.86 -3.26
CA ALA A 435 -4.45 5.83 -3.14
C ALA A 435 -5.14 6.19 -4.45
N PHE A 436 -4.67 7.24 -5.12
CA PHE A 436 -5.23 7.69 -6.40
C PHE A 436 -5.08 6.63 -7.49
N THR A 437 -3.91 6.01 -7.62
CA THR A 437 -3.68 4.94 -8.61
C THR A 437 -4.56 3.73 -8.32
N LYS A 438 -4.62 3.27 -7.05
CA LYS A 438 -5.48 2.16 -6.63
C LYS A 438 -6.95 2.45 -6.95
N VAL A 439 -7.48 3.57 -6.47
CA VAL A 439 -8.91 3.92 -6.61
C VAL A 439 -9.28 4.10 -8.08
N ALA A 440 -8.41 4.70 -8.90
CA ALA A 440 -8.66 4.81 -10.33
C ALA A 440 -8.72 3.43 -11.01
N ASP A 441 -7.81 2.51 -10.67
CA ASP A 441 -7.77 1.15 -11.22
C ASP A 441 -8.94 0.27 -10.73
N ASP A 442 -9.35 0.42 -9.46
CA ASP A 442 -10.53 -0.27 -8.92
C ASP A 442 -11.81 0.13 -9.66
N ARG A 443 -11.88 1.38 -10.10
CA ARG A 443 -12.99 1.94 -10.89
C ARG A 443 -12.83 1.74 -12.40
N ARG A 444 -11.93 0.86 -12.86
CA ARG A 444 -11.66 0.69 -14.29
C ARG A 444 -12.95 0.40 -15.06
N PHE A 445 -13.02 0.93 -16.27
CA PHE A 445 -14.13 0.68 -17.19
C PHE A 445 -13.61 0.64 -18.63
N HIS A 446 -14.40 0.04 -19.52
CA HIS A 446 -14.05 -0.01 -20.93
C HIS A 446 -15.27 0.45 -21.75
N PRO A 447 -15.26 1.70 -22.27
CA PRO A 447 -16.47 2.32 -22.81
C PRO A 447 -17.15 1.51 -23.92
N ILE A 448 -16.38 0.89 -24.82
CA ILE A 448 -16.95 0.08 -25.90
C ILE A 448 -17.43 -1.29 -25.41
N ARG A 449 -16.74 -1.92 -24.45
CA ARG A 449 -17.16 -3.21 -23.90
C ARG A 449 -18.45 -3.03 -23.11
N ASP A 450 -18.53 -1.97 -22.33
CA ASP A 450 -19.72 -1.60 -21.57
C ASP A 450 -20.88 -1.32 -22.55
N TYR A 451 -20.65 -0.52 -23.60
CA TYR A 451 -21.62 -0.34 -24.70
C TYR A 451 -22.07 -1.65 -25.35
N LEU A 452 -21.14 -2.56 -25.70
CA LEU A 452 -21.43 -3.86 -26.33
C LEU A 452 -22.14 -4.85 -25.39
N ASN A 453 -21.96 -4.70 -24.08
CA ASN A 453 -22.64 -5.50 -23.05
C ASN A 453 -24.08 -5.02 -22.83
N ASP A 454 -24.31 -3.71 -22.96
CA ASP A 454 -25.62 -3.08 -22.78
C ASP A 454 -26.50 -3.08 -24.05
N LEU A 455 -26.02 -3.69 -25.14
CA LEU A 455 -26.78 -3.81 -26.39
C LEU A 455 -28.05 -4.66 -26.22
N PRO A 456 -29.13 -4.31 -26.93
CA PRO A 456 -30.29 -5.19 -27.05
C PRO A 456 -29.94 -6.48 -27.81
N GLU A 457 -30.80 -7.49 -27.70
CA GLU A 457 -30.70 -8.67 -28.57
C GLU A 457 -30.83 -8.24 -30.05
N TRP A 458 -30.07 -8.93 -30.91
CA TRP A 458 -30.14 -8.70 -32.35
C TRP A 458 -31.54 -9.08 -32.88
N ASP A 459 -32.14 -8.17 -33.65
CA ASP A 459 -33.49 -8.31 -34.20
C ASP A 459 -33.59 -9.26 -35.42
N GLY A 460 -32.49 -9.89 -35.84
CA GLY A 460 -32.44 -10.81 -36.97
C GLY A 460 -32.37 -10.14 -38.35
N VAL A 461 -32.41 -8.80 -38.42
CA VAL A 461 -32.28 -8.06 -39.68
C VAL A 461 -30.79 -7.85 -39.99
N LYS A 462 -30.39 -8.27 -41.19
CA LYS A 462 -29.04 -8.10 -41.70
C LYS A 462 -28.78 -6.65 -42.09
N ARG A 463 -27.73 -6.06 -41.51
CA ARG A 463 -27.28 -4.67 -41.74
C ARG A 463 -25.78 -4.62 -41.94
N VAL A 464 -25.02 -5.47 -41.25
CA VAL A 464 -23.55 -5.44 -41.26
C VAL A 464 -23.02 -5.72 -42.67
N GLU A 465 -23.43 -6.82 -43.31
CA GLU A 465 -22.92 -7.20 -44.63
C GLU A 465 -23.43 -6.32 -45.77
N ASP A 466 -24.54 -5.60 -45.56
CA ASP A 466 -25.19 -4.74 -46.54
C ASP A 466 -24.76 -3.25 -46.45
N LEU A 467 -23.95 -2.89 -45.44
CA LEU A 467 -23.61 -1.49 -45.12
C LEU A 467 -23.09 -0.71 -46.34
N PHE A 468 -22.00 -1.19 -46.95
CA PHE A 468 -21.37 -0.48 -48.07
C PHE A 468 -22.15 -0.62 -49.38
N ILE A 469 -22.88 -1.73 -49.55
CA ILE A 469 -23.75 -1.97 -50.72
C ILE A 469 -24.89 -0.94 -50.71
N THR A 470 -25.60 -0.84 -49.58
CA THR A 470 -26.80 0.00 -49.44
C THR A 470 -26.46 1.48 -49.50
N TYR A 471 -25.42 1.91 -48.79
CA TYR A 471 -25.18 3.33 -48.57
C TYR A 471 -24.14 3.95 -49.49
N LEU A 472 -23.20 3.16 -50.01
CA LEU A 472 -22.10 3.63 -50.87
C LEU A 472 -22.06 2.96 -52.26
N GLN A 473 -23.07 2.17 -52.61
CA GLN A 473 -23.20 1.50 -53.91
C GLN A 473 -21.99 0.61 -54.23
N ALA A 474 -21.55 -0.16 -53.24
CA ALA A 474 -20.57 -1.22 -53.46
C ALA A 474 -21.18 -2.37 -54.29
N ASP A 475 -20.33 -3.16 -54.94
CA ASP A 475 -20.76 -4.36 -55.68
C ASP A 475 -21.42 -5.38 -54.73
N ASP A 476 -22.64 -5.80 -55.06
CA ASP A 476 -23.35 -6.85 -54.30
C ASP A 476 -22.79 -8.23 -54.67
N THR A 477 -21.71 -8.60 -53.99
CA THR A 477 -20.99 -9.85 -54.18
C THR A 477 -20.75 -10.54 -52.84
N ASP A 478 -20.61 -11.86 -52.85
CA ASP A 478 -20.26 -12.64 -51.65
C ASP A 478 -18.96 -12.14 -51.01
N TYR A 479 -18.03 -11.66 -51.82
CA TYR A 479 -16.78 -11.08 -51.36
C TYR A 479 -16.98 -9.77 -50.57
N VAL A 480 -17.74 -8.80 -51.09
CA VAL A 480 -18.00 -7.54 -50.38
C VAL A 480 -18.78 -7.79 -49.09
N ARG A 481 -19.80 -8.67 -49.13
CA ARG A 481 -20.57 -9.08 -47.95
C ARG A 481 -19.66 -9.71 -46.89
N ALA A 482 -18.80 -10.66 -47.28
CA ALA A 482 -17.88 -11.34 -46.37
C ALA A 482 -16.83 -10.40 -45.76
N VAL A 483 -16.19 -9.55 -46.55
CA VAL A 483 -15.19 -8.58 -46.09
C VAL A 483 -15.80 -7.61 -45.08
N THR A 484 -17.00 -7.10 -45.36
CA THR A 484 -17.70 -6.16 -44.48
C THR A 484 -18.06 -6.85 -43.16
N ARG A 485 -18.69 -8.03 -43.23
CA ARG A 485 -19.06 -8.84 -42.07
C ARG A 485 -17.86 -9.17 -41.17
N LYS A 486 -16.78 -9.68 -41.75
CA LYS A 486 -15.55 -10.05 -41.02
C LYS A 486 -14.86 -8.85 -40.39
N THR A 487 -14.88 -7.68 -41.04
CA THR A 487 -14.30 -6.45 -40.51
C THR A 487 -14.97 -6.03 -39.21
N PHE A 488 -16.29 -5.94 -39.19
CA PHE A 488 -17.01 -5.50 -37.99
C PHE A 488 -17.07 -6.58 -36.91
N ALA A 489 -17.10 -7.86 -37.28
CA ALA A 489 -16.92 -8.96 -36.34
C ALA A 489 -15.52 -8.91 -35.68
N ALA A 490 -14.47 -8.56 -36.44
CA ALA A 490 -13.11 -8.38 -35.89
C ALA A 490 -13.02 -7.18 -34.94
N ALA A 491 -13.76 -6.10 -35.21
CA ALA A 491 -13.85 -4.95 -34.32
C ALA A 491 -14.43 -5.35 -32.96
N VAL A 492 -15.49 -6.16 -32.93
CA VAL A 492 -16.05 -6.71 -31.68
C VAL A 492 -15.07 -7.69 -31.02
N ALA A 493 -14.48 -8.61 -31.79
CA ALA A 493 -13.54 -9.60 -31.28
C ALA A 493 -12.36 -8.98 -30.54
N ARG A 494 -11.84 -7.85 -31.02
CA ARG A 494 -10.71 -7.13 -30.41
C ARG A 494 -11.05 -6.41 -29.10
N ILE A 495 -12.33 -6.17 -28.82
CA ILE A 495 -12.77 -5.61 -27.53
C ILE A 495 -12.89 -6.71 -26.47
N TYR A 496 -13.52 -7.84 -26.80
CA TYR A 496 -13.69 -8.95 -25.86
C TYR A 496 -12.44 -9.83 -25.73
N LYS A 497 -11.63 -9.93 -26.79
CA LYS A 497 -10.37 -10.67 -26.83
C LYS A 497 -9.28 -9.77 -27.48
N PRO A 498 -8.76 -8.78 -26.73
CA PRO A 498 -7.68 -7.91 -27.19
C PRO A 498 -6.50 -8.70 -27.77
N GLY A 499 -5.96 -8.22 -28.89
CA GLY A 499 -4.89 -8.89 -29.64
C GLY A 499 -5.36 -10.00 -30.58
N THR A 500 -6.68 -10.19 -30.76
CA THR A 500 -7.21 -11.08 -31.81
C THR A 500 -6.59 -10.72 -33.18
N LYS A 501 -6.06 -11.75 -33.84
CA LYS A 501 -5.36 -11.61 -35.13
C LYS A 501 -6.36 -11.16 -36.20
N PHE A 502 -6.10 -9.98 -36.74
CA PHE A 502 -6.82 -9.40 -37.88
C PHE A 502 -5.85 -8.43 -38.57
N ASP A 503 -5.05 -8.96 -39.50
CA ASP A 503 -4.04 -8.21 -40.27
C ASP A 503 -4.54 -7.81 -41.66
N SER A 504 -5.86 -7.85 -41.87
CA SER A 504 -6.54 -7.40 -43.07
C SER A 504 -7.13 -6.01 -42.86
N VAL A 505 -7.18 -5.22 -43.93
CA VAL A 505 -7.65 -3.84 -43.97
C VAL A 505 -8.68 -3.71 -45.08
N PRO A 506 -9.95 -3.42 -44.77
CA PRO A 506 -10.91 -3.00 -45.79
C PRO A 506 -10.47 -1.67 -46.38
N VAL A 507 -10.37 -1.63 -47.71
CA VAL A 507 -10.00 -0.44 -48.47
C VAL A 507 -11.24 0.04 -49.22
N LEU A 508 -11.80 1.18 -48.78
CA LEU A 508 -12.92 1.82 -49.44
C LEU A 508 -12.41 2.64 -50.63
N ASP A 509 -12.69 2.16 -51.83
CA ASP A 509 -12.16 2.68 -53.08
C ASP A 509 -13.27 3.26 -53.96
N GLY A 510 -13.28 4.59 -54.10
CA GLY A 510 -14.25 5.27 -54.94
C GLY A 510 -14.00 6.77 -55.00
N ASP A 511 -14.94 7.51 -55.58
CA ASP A 511 -14.79 8.95 -55.82
C ASP A 511 -14.65 9.76 -54.51
N GLN A 512 -14.02 10.93 -54.58
CA GLN A 512 -13.84 11.81 -53.42
C GLN A 512 -15.19 12.42 -52.99
N GLY A 513 -15.41 12.54 -51.68
CA GLY A 513 -16.59 13.21 -51.12
C GLY A 513 -17.87 12.36 -51.07
N ILE A 514 -17.80 11.05 -51.35
CA ILE A 514 -18.95 10.13 -51.24
C ILE A 514 -19.22 9.69 -49.78
N GLY A 515 -18.35 10.10 -48.84
CA GLY A 515 -18.50 9.84 -47.40
C GLY A 515 -17.91 8.51 -46.91
N LYS A 516 -16.82 8.04 -47.54
CA LYS A 516 -16.07 6.82 -47.16
C LYS A 516 -15.62 6.81 -45.69
N SER A 517 -14.98 7.89 -45.23
CA SER A 517 -14.57 8.06 -43.83
C SER A 517 -15.78 8.32 -42.92
N THR A 518 -16.72 9.13 -43.41
CA THR A 518 -17.89 9.57 -42.65
C THR A 518 -18.83 8.43 -42.27
N ILE A 519 -19.04 7.43 -43.13
CA ILE A 519 -19.95 6.32 -42.81
C ILE A 519 -19.45 5.53 -41.60
N VAL A 520 -18.14 5.26 -41.51
CA VAL A 520 -17.57 4.50 -40.41
C VAL A 520 -17.48 5.35 -39.15
N LYS A 521 -17.09 6.62 -39.28
CA LYS A 521 -17.10 7.59 -38.18
C LYS A 521 -18.48 7.78 -37.55
N ASP A 522 -19.54 7.86 -38.35
CA ASP A 522 -20.91 7.99 -37.84
C ASP A 522 -21.39 6.71 -37.12
N LEU A 523 -20.86 5.55 -37.52
CA LEU A 523 -21.21 4.25 -36.97
C LEU A 523 -20.54 3.98 -35.62
N VAL A 524 -19.25 4.32 -35.49
CA VAL A 524 -18.47 4.11 -34.25
C VAL A 524 -18.50 5.32 -33.31
N THR A 525 -19.05 6.44 -33.77
CA THR A 525 -19.02 7.79 -33.18
C THR A 525 -17.64 8.49 -33.25
N PRO A 526 -17.60 9.84 -33.28
CA PRO A 526 -16.34 10.58 -33.38
C PRO A 526 -15.35 10.33 -32.24
N ASP A 527 -15.82 9.94 -31.06
CA ASP A 527 -14.97 9.72 -29.88
C ASP A 527 -14.11 8.46 -30.00
N PHE A 528 -14.55 7.48 -30.80
CA PHE A 528 -13.85 6.21 -31.00
C PHE A 528 -13.30 6.04 -32.44
N TYR A 529 -13.26 7.12 -33.22
CA TYR A 529 -12.73 7.15 -34.58
C TYR A 529 -11.50 8.05 -34.69
N SER A 530 -10.45 7.60 -35.36
CA SER A 530 -9.24 8.40 -35.59
C SER A 530 -8.80 8.40 -37.05
N GLU A 531 -8.48 9.59 -37.56
CA GLU A 531 -7.90 9.82 -38.89
C GLU A 531 -6.40 10.18 -38.77
N ALA A 532 -5.83 10.08 -37.57
CA ALA A 532 -4.51 10.64 -37.23
C ALA A 532 -3.32 9.70 -37.55
N LEU A 533 -3.59 8.49 -38.04
CA LEU A 533 -2.56 7.51 -38.37
C LEU A 533 -1.97 7.82 -39.74
N SER A 534 -0.76 8.38 -39.74
CA SER A 534 0.00 8.63 -40.96
C SER A 534 1.07 7.56 -41.17
N LEU A 535 1.58 7.47 -42.40
CA LEU A 535 2.64 6.52 -42.77
C LEU A 535 3.92 6.67 -41.95
N THR A 536 4.28 7.90 -41.59
CA THR A 536 5.49 8.18 -40.81
C THR A 536 5.40 7.65 -39.37
N ASP A 537 4.19 7.37 -38.89
CA ASP A 537 3.98 6.84 -37.54
C ASP A 537 4.20 5.34 -37.43
N MET A 538 4.29 4.63 -38.56
CA MET A 538 4.33 3.16 -38.58
C MET A 538 5.73 2.56 -38.35
N ASP A 539 6.76 3.41 -38.26
CA ASP A 539 8.15 3.03 -37.94
C ASP A 539 8.49 3.11 -36.45
N ASP A 540 7.64 3.76 -35.65
CA ASP A 540 7.99 4.17 -34.29
C ASP A 540 6.85 3.89 -33.30
N LYS A 541 7.18 3.98 -32.01
CA LYS A 541 6.26 3.93 -30.88
C LYS A 541 5.03 4.83 -31.05
N SER A 542 5.17 5.94 -31.79
CA SER A 542 4.10 6.92 -32.03
C SER A 542 2.86 6.29 -32.69
N GLY A 543 3.03 5.34 -33.60
CA GLY A 543 1.91 4.64 -34.24
C GLY A 543 1.09 3.86 -33.24
N ALA A 544 1.74 3.09 -32.36
CA ALA A 544 1.08 2.34 -31.30
C ALA A 544 0.36 3.24 -30.29
N GLU A 545 0.97 4.37 -29.91
CA GLU A 545 0.33 5.36 -29.02
C GLU A 545 -0.91 6.00 -29.66
N LYS A 546 -0.88 6.24 -30.98
CA LYS A 546 -2.02 6.82 -31.72
C LYS A 546 -3.21 5.86 -31.89
N LEU A 547 -3.00 4.55 -31.71
CA LEU A 547 -4.10 3.56 -31.73
C LEU A 547 -4.91 3.56 -30.42
N GLN A 548 -4.31 3.99 -29.31
CA GLN A 548 -4.96 3.95 -27.99
C GLN A 548 -6.18 4.87 -27.95
N GLY A 549 -7.26 4.39 -27.34
CA GLY A 549 -8.50 5.15 -27.18
C GLY A 549 -9.48 5.06 -28.34
N PHE A 550 -9.13 4.40 -29.45
CA PHE A 550 -9.97 4.33 -30.64
C PHE A 550 -10.41 2.90 -30.96
N TRP A 551 -11.62 2.75 -31.51
CA TRP A 551 -12.13 1.45 -31.98
C TRP A 551 -11.78 1.21 -33.45
N VAL A 552 -11.84 2.28 -34.24
CA VAL A 552 -11.53 2.25 -35.66
C VAL A 552 -10.55 3.37 -35.99
N VAL A 553 -9.48 3.00 -36.66
CA VAL A 553 -8.45 3.92 -37.11
C VAL A 553 -8.39 3.89 -38.64
N GLU A 554 -8.45 5.06 -39.26
CA GLU A 554 -8.37 5.21 -40.70
C GLU A 554 -6.94 5.55 -41.14
N ILE A 555 -6.50 4.89 -42.21
CA ILE A 555 -5.36 5.31 -43.02
C ILE A 555 -5.92 6.06 -44.24
N GLY A 556 -5.77 7.38 -44.23
CA GLY A 556 -6.14 8.23 -45.36
C GLY A 556 -5.13 8.15 -46.51
N GLU A 557 -5.62 8.31 -47.75
CA GLU A 557 -4.81 8.53 -48.96
C GLU A 557 -3.79 7.42 -49.31
N LEU A 558 -4.26 6.18 -49.40
CA LEU A 558 -3.41 5.02 -49.75
C LEU A 558 -2.67 5.15 -51.10
N ALA A 559 -3.17 5.99 -52.02
CA ALA A 559 -2.57 6.24 -53.35
C ALA A 559 -1.19 6.93 -53.31
N GLY A 560 -0.87 7.68 -52.25
CA GLY A 560 0.42 8.39 -52.12
C GLY A 560 1.60 7.50 -51.69
N MET A 561 1.35 6.25 -51.30
CA MET A 561 2.32 5.38 -50.61
C MET A 561 3.42 4.88 -51.55
N LYS A 562 4.69 5.03 -51.16
CA LYS A 562 5.81 4.37 -51.86
C LYS A 562 5.82 2.88 -51.52
N LYS A 563 6.48 2.07 -52.36
CA LYS A 563 6.62 0.62 -52.11
C LYS A 563 7.22 0.30 -50.74
N ALA A 564 8.19 1.08 -50.28
CA ALA A 564 8.81 0.90 -48.96
C ALA A 564 7.81 1.15 -47.81
N ASP A 565 6.83 2.03 -48.01
CA ASP A 565 5.80 2.34 -47.01
C ASP A 565 4.80 1.19 -46.88
N ILE A 566 4.49 0.50 -47.98
CA ILE A 566 3.60 -0.66 -48.00
C ILE A 566 4.13 -1.82 -47.13
N GLU A 567 5.44 -2.10 -47.15
CA GLU A 567 6.01 -3.15 -46.31
C GLU A 567 5.92 -2.82 -44.81
N LYS A 568 6.10 -1.54 -44.45
CA LYS A 568 5.93 -1.05 -43.07
C LYS A 568 4.48 -1.18 -42.62
N VAL A 569 3.53 -0.79 -43.48
CA VAL A 569 2.10 -0.98 -43.24
C VAL A 569 1.78 -2.46 -43.01
N LYS A 570 2.28 -3.38 -43.87
CA LYS A 570 2.06 -4.83 -43.71
C LYS A 570 2.60 -5.35 -42.37
N ALA A 571 3.79 -4.90 -41.95
CA ALA A 571 4.38 -5.25 -40.67
C ALA A 571 3.53 -4.71 -39.51
N PHE A 572 3.16 -3.43 -39.58
CA PHE A 572 2.31 -2.78 -38.60
C PHE A 572 0.98 -3.49 -38.45
N LEU A 573 0.25 -3.79 -39.54
CA LEU A 573 -1.02 -4.53 -39.53
C LEU A 573 -0.89 -5.95 -38.96
N SER A 574 0.29 -6.56 -39.11
CA SER A 574 0.53 -7.92 -38.63
C SER A 574 0.70 -7.99 -37.11
N THR A 575 1.03 -6.89 -36.42
CA THR A 575 1.18 -6.85 -34.97
C THR A 575 -0.15 -7.06 -34.25
N SER A 576 -0.16 -7.93 -33.25
CA SER A 576 -1.31 -8.21 -32.37
C SER A 576 -1.20 -7.53 -31.00
N ASP A 577 0.03 -7.27 -30.55
CA ASP A 577 0.35 -6.71 -29.24
C ASP A 577 1.45 -5.68 -29.42
N ASP A 578 1.11 -4.41 -29.19
CA ASP A 578 2.03 -3.29 -29.30
C ASP A 578 2.78 -3.15 -27.97
N LYS A 579 4.07 -3.51 -27.96
CA LYS A 579 4.91 -3.43 -26.76
C LYS A 579 5.70 -2.14 -26.76
N TYR A 580 5.35 -1.22 -25.88
CA TYR A 580 6.08 0.03 -25.73
C TYR A 580 6.10 0.50 -24.27
N ARG A 581 7.00 1.42 -23.97
CA ARG A 581 7.07 2.09 -22.67
C ARG A 581 6.33 3.42 -22.76
N PRO A 582 5.16 3.60 -22.14
CA PRO A 582 4.43 4.87 -22.17
C PRO A 582 5.34 6.04 -21.80
N SER A 583 5.06 7.23 -22.33
CA SER A 583 5.81 8.44 -21.94
C SER A 583 5.75 8.60 -20.42
N TYR A 584 6.93 8.73 -19.78
CA TYR A 584 7.12 8.72 -18.32
C TYR A 584 6.86 7.40 -17.57
N GLY A 585 6.44 6.33 -18.25
CA GLY A 585 6.39 4.98 -17.69
C GLY A 585 7.78 4.50 -17.25
N ARG A 586 7.89 3.51 -16.36
CA ARG A 586 9.19 2.94 -15.93
C ARG A 586 9.52 1.60 -16.59
N VAL A 587 8.51 0.92 -17.11
CA VAL A 587 8.60 -0.43 -17.68
C VAL A 587 7.98 -0.45 -19.07
N VAL A 588 8.37 -1.44 -19.88
CA VAL A 588 7.70 -1.73 -21.15
C VAL A 588 6.41 -2.49 -20.82
N GLU A 589 5.29 -2.00 -21.34
CA GLU A 589 3.97 -2.58 -21.14
C GLU A 589 3.50 -3.28 -22.42
N SER A 590 2.61 -4.25 -22.24
CA SER A 590 1.95 -4.96 -23.33
C SER A 590 0.60 -4.30 -23.58
N HIS A 591 0.33 -3.92 -24.83
CA HIS A 591 -0.93 -3.33 -25.26
C HIS A 591 -1.50 -4.17 -26.41
N PRO A 592 -2.24 -5.25 -26.10
CA PRO A 592 -2.95 -6.02 -27.11
C PRO A 592 -3.94 -5.14 -27.88
N ARG A 593 -3.98 -5.27 -29.22
CA ARG A 593 -4.79 -4.36 -30.05
C ARG A 593 -6.28 -4.54 -29.84
N GLN A 594 -6.94 -3.41 -29.61
CA GLN A 594 -8.38 -3.30 -29.38
C GLN A 594 -9.14 -2.66 -30.55
N CYS A 595 -8.40 -2.10 -31.53
CA CYS A 595 -8.96 -1.39 -32.68
C CYS A 595 -8.84 -2.18 -33.99
N ILE A 596 -9.65 -1.85 -34.99
CA ILE A 596 -9.43 -2.25 -36.39
C ILE A 596 -8.92 -1.07 -37.22
N ILE A 597 -8.29 -1.39 -38.34
CA ILE A 597 -7.76 -0.38 -39.26
C ILE A 597 -8.51 -0.49 -40.58
N ILE A 598 -8.99 0.65 -41.06
CA ILE A 598 -9.60 0.80 -42.38
C ILE A 598 -8.74 1.72 -43.24
N ALA A 599 -8.87 1.65 -44.56
CA ALA A 599 -8.23 2.59 -45.45
C ALA A 599 -9.23 3.19 -46.44
N THR A 600 -9.00 4.44 -46.82
CA THR A 600 -9.77 5.09 -47.87
C THR A 600 -8.85 5.54 -49.00
N VAL A 601 -9.35 5.44 -50.22
CA VAL A 601 -8.59 5.81 -51.41
C VAL A 601 -9.50 6.38 -52.49
N ASN A 602 -8.92 7.25 -53.31
CA ASN A 602 -9.52 7.78 -54.52
C ASN A 602 -8.85 7.05 -55.69
N GLY A 603 -9.30 5.83 -56.02
CA GLY A 603 -8.63 4.96 -56.97
C GLY A 603 -8.99 5.23 -58.43
N GLU A 604 -8.42 6.30 -59.02
CA GLU A 604 -8.56 6.55 -60.47
C GLU A 604 -7.51 5.82 -61.32
N ARG A 605 -6.32 5.53 -60.77
CA ARG A 605 -5.18 4.94 -61.53
C ARG A 605 -4.57 3.67 -60.90
N GLY A 606 -5.26 3.07 -59.94
CA GLY A 606 -4.69 2.04 -59.07
C GLY A 606 -3.67 2.60 -58.07
N TYR A 607 -3.42 1.87 -56.98
CA TYR A 607 -2.61 2.35 -55.85
C TYR A 607 -1.77 1.25 -55.20
N LEU A 608 -2.04 -0.02 -55.52
CA LEU A 608 -1.18 -1.12 -55.10
C LEU A 608 0.03 -1.19 -56.03
N ARG A 609 1.23 -1.02 -55.47
CA ARG A 609 2.50 -1.03 -56.23
C ARG A 609 3.24 -2.36 -56.18
N ASP A 610 2.86 -3.23 -55.25
CA ASP A 610 3.49 -4.51 -55.07
C ASP A 610 2.62 -5.62 -55.64
N ILE A 611 3.24 -6.65 -56.23
CA ILE A 611 2.55 -7.84 -56.75
C ILE A 611 2.46 -8.96 -55.72
N THR A 612 3.12 -8.80 -54.57
CA THR A 612 3.20 -9.81 -53.52
C THR A 612 2.61 -9.29 -52.21
N GLY A 613 1.86 -10.13 -51.49
CA GLY A 613 1.38 -9.79 -50.16
C GLY A 613 0.24 -8.77 -50.10
N ASN A 614 -0.45 -8.52 -51.22
CA ASN A 614 -1.67 -7.68 -51.26
C ASN A 614 -2.88 -8.31 -50.57
N ARG A 615 -2.78 -9.58 -50.14
CA ARG A 615 -3.85 -10.32 -49.42
C ARG A 615 -4.44 -9.60 -48.21
N ARG A 616 -3.69 -8.65 -47.63
CA ARG A 616 -4.09 -7.84 -46.47
C ARG A 616 -4.99 -6.67 -46.85
N PHE A 617 -5.10 -6.32 -48.12
CA PHE A 617 -5.96 -5.23 -48.59
C PHE A 617 -7.23 -5.82 -49.18
N TRP A 618 -8.34 -5.63 -48.48
CA TRP A 618 -9.66 -6.06 -48.92
C TRP A 618 -10.33 -4.89 -49.64
N ILE A 619 -10.12 -4.83 -50.96
CA ILE A 619 -10.61 -3.74 -51.80
C ILE A 619 -12.13 -3.82 -51.93
N ILE A 620 -12.83 -2.75 -51.60
CA ILE A 620 -14.28 -2.59 -51.77
C ILE A 620 -14.48 -1.42 -52.74
N LYS A 621 -14.83 -1.73 -53.99
CA LYS A 621 -15.12 -0.73 -55.02
C LYS A 621 -16.48 -0.10 -54.75
N LEU A 622 -16.53 1.23 -54.76
CA LEU A 622 -17.71 2.05 -54.49
C LEU A 622 -18.06 2.84 -55.74
N HIS A 623 -19.27 2.62 -56.27
CA HIS A 623 -19.69 3.20 -57.56
C HIS A 623 -20.46 4.50 -57.43
N GLN A 624 -20.69 4.96 -56.20
CA GLN A 624 -21.41 6.21 -55.96
C GLN A 624 -20.68 7.40 -56.61
N LYS A 625 -21.36 8.09 -57.53
CA LYS A 625 -20.82 9.27 -58.23
C LYS A 625 -21.24 10.62 -57.65
N LYS A 626 -22.32 10.64 -56.87
CA LYS A 626 -22.85 11.88 -56.27
C LYS A 626 -22.30 12.04 -54.86
N GLN A 627 -21.79 13.22 -54.53
CA GLN A 627 -21.45 13.62 -53.16
C GLN A 627 -22.74 13.82 -52.35
N LYS A 628 -23.36 12.70 -51.93
CA LYS A 628 -24.62 12.68 -51.20
C LYS A 628 -24.50 11.68 -50.05
N LYS A 629 -24.61 12.17 -48.82
CA LYS A 629 -24.81 11.31 -47.66
C LYS A 629 -26.24 10.74 -47.71
N SER A 630 -26.35 9.42 -47.83
CA SER A 630 -27.62 8.68 -47.96
C SER A 630 -28.09 8.06 -46.64
N TRP A 631 -27.26 8.08 -45.60
CA TRP A 631 -27.53 7.48 -44.30
C TRP A 631 -27.72 8.53 -43.20
N HIS A 632 -28.51 8.13 -42.20
CA HIS A 632 -28.57 8.78 -40.90
C HIS A 632 -28.72 7.66 -39.85
N PHE A 633 -27.61 7.26 -39.25
CA PHE A 633 -27.61 6.21 -38.23
C PHE A 633 -28.15 6.79 -36.93
N THR A 634 -29.37 6.39 -36.56
CA THR A 634 -29.93 6.66 -35.24
C THR A 634 -29.23 5.79 -34.21
N GLU A 635 -29.47 6.05 -32.92
CA GLU A 635 -28.86 5.24 -31.87
C GLU A 635 -29.37 3.79 -31.92
N GLU A 636 -30.65 3.59 -32.20
CA GLU A 636 -31.26 2.27 -32.36
C GLU A 636 -30.63 1.51 -33.53
N PHE A 637 -30.33 2.19 -34.63
CA PHE A 637 -29.63 1.58 -35.76
C PHE A 637 -28.22 1.13 -35.36
N ARG A 638 -27.45 1.97 -34.65
CA ARG A 638 -26.10 1.60 -34.18
C ARG A 638 -26.16 0.41 -33.23
N GLN A 639 -27.08 0.44 -32.27
CA GLN A 639 -27.26 -0.64 -31.32
C GLN A 639 -27.56 -1.97 -32.02
N GLN A 640 -28.50 -1.99 -32.97
CA GLN A 640 -28.83 -3.20 -33.72
C GLN A 640 -27.73 -3.63 -34.69
N PHE A 641 -27.00 -2.69 -35.30
CA PHE A 641 -25.84 -3.00 -36.13
C PHE A 641 -24.73 -3.69 -35.33
N TRP A 642 -24.40 -3.16 -34.15
CA TRP A 642 -23.37 -3.73 -33.29
C TRP A 642 -23.85 -5.01 -32.60
N ALA A 643 -25.15 -5.15 -32.33
CA ALA A 643 -25.75 -6.40 -31.84
C ALA A 643 -25.61 -7.52 -32.89
N GLU A 644 -25.86 -7.22 -34.16
CA GLU A 644 -25.61 -8.14 -35.27
C GLU A 644 -24.12 -8.49 -35.37
N ALA A 645 -23.22 -7.49 -35.34
CA ALA A 645 -21.77 -7.73 -35.41
C ALA A 645 -21.25 -8.60 -34.25
N LYS A 646 -21.81 -8.42 -33.05
CA LYS A 646 -21.54 -9.26 -31.87
C LYS A 646 -22.05 -10.68 -32.08
N ALA A 647 -23.29 -10.85 -32.56
CA ALA A 647 -23.87 -12.16 -32.84
C ALA A 647 -23.07 -12.93 -33.91
N ILE A 648 -22.58 -12.25 -34.96
CA ILE A 648 -21.69 -12.82 -35.99
C ILE A 648 -20.39 -13.37 -35.36
N TRP A 649 -19.77 -12.59 -34.48
CA TRP A 649 -18.56 -13.02 -33.78
C TRP A 649 -18.81 -14.18 -32.83
N GLU A 650 -19.89 -14.13 -32.04
CA GLU A 650 -20.29 -15.20 -31.11
C GLU A 650 -20.64 -16.51 -31.83
N ALA A 651 -21.18 -16.43 -33.04
CA ALA A 651 -21.40 -17.59 -33.92
C ALA A 651 -20.09 -18.22 -34.44
N GLY A 652 -18.93 -17.61 -34.19
CA GLY A 652 -17.63 -18.15 -34.55
C GLY A 652 -17.16 -17.83 -35.97
N GLU A 653 -17.63 -16.71 -36.56
CA GLU A 653 -17.20 -16.25 -37.88
C GLU A 653 -15.66 -16.19 -37.98
N LYS A 654 -15.09 -16.86 -38.97
CA LYS A 654 -13.65 -16.78 -39.24
C LYS A 654 -13.29 -15.37 -39.72
N LEU A 655 -12.28 -14.74 -39.13
CA LEU A 655 -11.87 -13.37 -39.44
C LEU A 655 -10.89 -13.25 -40.63
N TYR A 656 -10.77 -14.29 -41.44
CA TYR A 656 -9.95 -14.34 -42.66
C TYR A 656 -10.75 -14.95 -43.82
N LEU A 657 -10.29 -14.71 -45.06
CA LEU A 657 -10.94 -15.23 -46.27
C LEU A 657 -10.45 -16.64 -46.60
N GLU A 658 -11.34 -17.49 -47.10
CA GLU A 658 -11.09 -18.86 -47.55
C GLU A 658 -11.97 -19.16 -48.77
N GLY A 659 -11.64 -20.20 -49.54
CA GLY A 659 -12.44 -20.68 -50.67
C GLY A 659 -12.59 -19.67 -51.81
N ASP A 660 -13.73 -19.71 -52.50
CA ASP A 660 -14.02 -18.91 -53.70
C ASP A 660 -13.95 -17.39 -53.45
N VAL A 661 -14.18 -16.96 -52.21
CA VAL A 661 -14.08 -15.54 -51.79
C VAL A 661 -12.63 -15.04 -51.86
N LEU A 662 -11.64 -15.93 -51.68
CA LEU A 662 -10.23 -15.59 -51.81
C LEU A 662 -9.86 -15.26 -53.26
N GLU A 663 -10.37 -16.01 -54.23
CA GLU A 663 -10.14 -15.75 -55.65
C GLU A 663 -10.71 -14.38 -56.06
N ALA A 664 -11.93 -14.07 -55.61
CA ALA A 664 -12.54 -12.76 -55.83
C ALA A 664 -11.72 -11.63 -55.19
N ALA A 665 -11.14 -11.84 -54.01
CA ALA A 665 -10.25 -10.89 -53.36
C ALA A 665 -8.97 -10.64 -54.18
N GLU A 666 -8.37 -11.70 -54.72
CA GLU A 666 -7.18 -11.59 -55.58
C GLU A 666 -7.47 -10.83 -56.87
N GLN A 667 -8.64 -11.04 -57.49
CA GLN A 667 -9.06 -10.28 -58.67
C GLN A 667 -9.26 -8.80 -58.35
N ALA A 668 -9.92 -8.48 -57.23
CA ALA A 668 -10.08 -7.10 -56.78
C ALA A 668 -8.74 -6.42 -56.49
N GLN A 669 -7.77 -7.15 -55.92
CA GLN A 669 -6.40 -6.66 -55.67
C GLN A 669 -5.62 -6.44 -56.97
N LYS A 670 -5.73 -7.34 -57.96
CA LYS A 670 -5.13 -7.16 -59.29
C LYS A 670 -5.67 -5.91 -59.98
N GLY A 671 -6.99 -5.70 -59.93
CA GLY A 671 -7.64 -4.49 -60.47
C GLY A 671 -7.32 -3.19 -59.72
N ALA A 672 -6.70 -3.27 -58.54
CA ALA A 672 -6.23 -2.11 -57.78
C ALA A 672 -4.72 -1.83 -57.96
N LEU A 673 -4.01 -2.64 -58.76
CA LEU A 673 -2.62 -2.37 -59.12
C LEU A 673 -2.51 -1.06 -59.89
N GLU A 674 -1.47 -0.27 -59.59
CA GLU A 674 -1.19 0.98 -60.30
C GLU A 674 -0.95 0.67 -61.80
N ALA A 675 -1.73 1.32 -62.66
CA ALA A 675 -1.62 1.17 -64.09
C ALA A 675 -0.30 1.77 -64.57
N ASP A 676 0.50 0.95 -65.25
CA ASP A 676 1.77 1.39 -65.85
C ASP A 676 1.60 1.53 -67.36
N GLU A 677 1.92 2.70 -67.91
CA GLU A 677 1.76 3.00 -69.34
C GLU A 677 2.55 2.03 -70.24
N ARG A 678 3.58 1.36 -69.69
CA ARG A 678 4.37 0.35 -70.41
C ARG A 678 3.64 -0.98 -70.58
N VAL A 679 2.51 -1.22 -69.90
CA VAL A 679 1.72 -2.45 -70.07
C VAL A 679 1.33 -2.62 -71.53
N GLY A 680 0.75 -1.59 -72.16
CA GLY A 680 0.34 -1.66 -73.57
C GLY A 680 1.50 -1.94 -74.52
N MET A 681 2.69 -1.39 -74.25
CA MET A 681 3.91 -1.69 -75.01
C MET A 681 4.32 -3.17 -74.90
N VAL A 682 4.22 -3.74 -73.69
CA VAL A 682 4.53 -5.16 -73.46
C VAL A 682 3.45 -6.04 -74.09
N GLU A 683 2.16 -5.70 -74.00
CA GLU A 683 1.08 -6.42 -74.66
C GLU A 683 1.25 -6.47 -76.17
N GLU A 684 1.59 -5.34 -76.80
CA GLU A 684 1.89 -5.29 -78.23
C GLU A 684 3.04 -6.23 -78.57
N TYR A 685 4.16 -6.13 -77.82
CA TYR A 685 5.30 -7.04 -77.97
C TYR A 685 4.89 -8.52 -77.88
N LEU A 686 4.09 -8.90 -76.87
CA LEU A 686 3.64 -10.28 -76.65
C LEU A 686 2.74 -10.78 -77.78
N ASN A 687 1.92 -9.90 -78.36
CA ASN A 687 0.99 -10.22 -79.42
C ASN A 687 1.62 -10.26 -80.82
N VAL A 688 2.82 -9.69 -81.04
CA VAL A 688 3.52 -9.76 -82.34
C VAL A 688 3.78 -11.23 -82.74
N PRO A 689 3.27 -11.67 -83.92
CA PRO A 689 3.57 -13.00 -84.45
C PRO A 689 5.07 -13.14 -84.79
N LEU A 690 5.67 -14.25 -84.36
CA LEU A 690 7.08 -14.54 -84.53
C LEU A 690 7.35 -15.32 -85.83
N PRO A 691 8.50 -15.11 -86.50
CA PRO A 691 8.91 -15.90 -87.66
C PRO A 691 9.36 -17.31 -87.24
N ALA A 692 9.32 -18.27 -88.17
CA ALA A 692 9.60 -19.68 -87.87
C ALA A 692 11.04 -19.95 -87.38
N ASP A 693 12.00 -19.10 -87.76
CA ASP A 693 13.41 -19.18 -87.38
C ASP A 693 13.77 -18.36 -86.13
N TRP A 694 12.78 -17.82 -85.38
CA TRP A 694 12.99 -16.94 -84.22
C TRP A 694 13.98 -17.49 -83.19
N ALA A 695 13.90 -18.79 -82.89
CA ALA A 695 14.77 -19.45 -81.91
C ALA A 695 16.26 -19.37 -82.26
N ASN A 696 16.61 -19.22 -83.56
CA ASN A 696 17.98 -19.16 -84.05
C ASN A 696 18.51 -17.73 -84.23
N MET A 697 17.66 -16.71 -84.03
CA MET A 697 18.04 -15.31 -84.20
C MET A 697 18.84 -14.79 -83.00
N ASP A 698 19.86 -13.97 -83.29
CA ASP A 698 20.55 -13.18 -82.30
C ASP A 698 19.69 -11.98 -81.83
N LEU A 699 20.14 -11.30 -80.78
CA LEU A 699 19.39 -10.18 -80.20
C LEU A 699 19.19 -9.03 -81.19
N PHE A 700 20.16 -8.77 -82.07
CA PHE A 700 20.09 -7.70 -83.06
C PHE A 700 18.97 -7.97 -84.08
N ALA A 701 18.94 -9.18 -84.65
CA ALA A 701 17.92 -9.59 -85.60
C ALA A 701 16.51 -9.61 -84.97
N ARG A 702 16.39 -10.02 -83.70
CA ARG A 702 15.12 -9.99 -82.96
C ARG A 702 14.60 -8.57 -82.77
N ARG A 703 15.45 -7.65 -82.32
CA ARG A 703 15.08 -6.22 -82.15
C ARG A 703 14.67 -5.57 -83.47
N HIS A 704 15.44 -5.80 -84.52
CA HIS A 704 15.16 -5.25 -85.84
C HIS A 704 13.80 -5.72 -86.40
N TYR A 705 13.43 -6.98 -86.16
CA TYR A 705 12.11 -7.49 -86.53
C TYR A 705 10.97 -6.79 -85.77
N LEU A 706 11.15 -6.58 -84.46
CA LEU A 706 10.13 -5.99 -83.58
C LEU A 706 9.94 -4.48 -83.79
N SER A 707 10.98 -3.74 -84.18
CA SER A 707 10.91 -2.29 -84.40
C SER A 707 10.21 -1.89 -85.70
N GLY A 708 9.89 -2.84 -86.58
CA GLY A 708 9.44 -2.55 -87.93
C GLY A 708 10.56 -2.00 -88.81
N SER A 709 10.45 -2.20 -90.14
CA SER A 709 11.39 -1.66 -91.10
C SER A 709 10.99 -0.22 -91.49
N GLU A 710 11.62 0.80 -90.91
CA GLU A 710 11.49 2.17 -91.44
C GLU A 710 12.15 2.33 -92.82
N PHE A 711 13.01 1.37 -93.22
CA PHE A 711 13.68 1.36 -94.53
C PHE A 711 13.74 -0.05 -95.11
N GLY A 712 12.84 -0.35 -96.06
CA GLY A 712 12.91 -1.52 -96.96
C GLY A 712 12.03 -2.72 -96.57
N GLU A 713 11.50 -3.43 -97.56
CA GLU A 713 10.54 -4.54 -97.42
C GLU A 713 10.93 -5.58 -96.35
N ALA A 714 9.98 -5.91 -95.49
CA ALA A 714 10.12 -6.93 -94.46
C ALA A 714 10.40 -8.31 -95.10
N THR A 715 11.62 -8.81 -94.96
CA THR A 715 12.06 -10.11 -95.52
C THR A 715 11.54 -11.33 -94.76
N ARG A 716 10.85 -11.15 -93.63
CA ARG A 716 10.33 -12.24 -92.78
C ARG A 716 8.89 -11.97 -92.37
N HIS A 717 8.01 -12.97 -92.53
CA HIS A 717 6.62 -12.92 -92.08
C HIS A 717 6.42 -13.73 -90.79
N GLY A 718 5.79 -13.12 -89.79
CA GLY A 718 5.39 -13.81 -88.56
C GLY A 718 4.29 -14.84 -88.80
N LYS A 719 4.45 -16.04 -88.24
CA LYS A 719 3.50 -17.17 -88.37
C LYS A 719 3.20 -17.89 -87.06
N ILE A 720 3.99 -17.64 -86.01
CA ILE A 720 3.93 -18.37 -84.73
C ILE A 720 3.54 -17.39 -83.63
N GLN A 721 2.48 -17.69 -82.88
CA GLN A 721 2.11 -16.91 -81.70
C GLN A 721 3.07 -17.22 -80.54
N ARG A 722 3.46 -16.19 -79.78
CA ARG A 722 4.27 -16.38 -78.59
C ARG A 722 3.41 -16.98 -77.47
N THR A 723 3.83 -18.13 -76.96
CA THR A 723 3.13 -18.86 -75.87
C THR A 723 3.91 -18.89 -74.57
N SER A 724 5.19 -18.49 -74.58
CA SER A 724 6.02 -18.38 -73.38
C SER A 724 6.98 -17.19 -73.50
N VAL A 725 7.30 -16.53 -72.38
CA VAL A 725 8.22 -15.39 -72.34
C VAL A 725 8.94 -15.30 -70.99
N SER A 726 10.10 -14.65 -70.94
CA SER A 726 10.82 -14.33 -69.70
C SER A 726 11.02 -12.83 -69.50
N ASN A 727 11.33 -12.43 -68.25
CA ASN A 727 11.71 -11.04 -67.95
C ASN A 727 12.91 -10.56 -68.78
N ALA A 728 13.87 -11.46 -69.04
CA ALA A 728 15.05 -11.14 -69.85
C ALA A 728 14.69 -10.83 -71.30
N GLU A 729 13.76 -11.58 -71.89
CA GLU A 729 13.23 -11.33 -73.24
C GLU A 729 12.53 -9.97 -73.30
N ILE A 730 11.63 -9.68 -72.36
CA ILE A 730 10.94 -8.37 -72.32
C ILE A 730 11.95 -7.22 -72.15
N TRP A 731 12.92 -7.36 -71.25
CA TRP A 731 13.95 -6.34 -71.04
C TRP A 731 14.82 -6.09 -72.27
N CYS A 732 15.29 -7.16 -72.90
CA CYS A 732 16.23 -7.05 -74.00
C CYS A 732 15.55 -6.78 -75.34
N GLU A 733 14.37 -7.31 -75.58
CA GLU A 733 13.68 -7.24 -76.87
C GLU A 733 12.65 -6.09 -76.88
N CYS A 734 11.74 -6.05 -75.90
CA CYS A 734 10.72 -5.00 -75.82
C CYS A 734 11.34 -3.65 -75.40
N PHE A 735 12.09 -3.61 -74.29
CA PHE A 735 12.70 -2.35 -73.81
C PHE A 735 14.05 -2.02 -74.44
N GLN A 736 14.57 -2.89 -75.31
CA GLN A 736 15.82 -2.69 -76.05
C GLN A 736 17.06 -2.44 -75.17
N ARG A 737 17.09 -2.94 -73.93
CA ARG A 737 18.20 -2.76 -72.98
C ARG A 737 19.18 -3.93 -72.93
N ASN A 738 20.38 -3.70 -72.42
CA ASN A 738 21.37 -4.77 -72.31
C ASN A 738 21.05 -5.69 -71.13
N LEU A 739 21.23 -7.00 -71.31
CA LEU A 739 20.94 -7.99 -70.25
C LEU A 739 21.77 -7.74 -68.98
N SER A 740 23.03 -7.29 -69.13
CA SER A 740 23.93 -6.98 -68.02
C SER A 740 23.45 -5.80 -67.15
N GLU A 741 22.55 -4.97 -67.66
CA GLU A 741 21.98 -3.84 -66.92
C GLU A 741 20.72 -4.22 -66.14
N LEU A 742 20.18 -5.44 -66.35
CA LEU A 742 18.96 -5.89 -65.69
C LEU A 742 19.23 -6.10 -64.20
N LYS A 743 18.70 -5.22 -63.36
CA LYS A 743 18.76 -5.37 -61.90
C LYS A 743 17.56 -6.15 -61.39
N THR A 744 17.65 -6.60 -60.15
CA THR A 744 16.53 -7.27 -59.46
C THR A 744 15.29 -6.37 -59.42
N THR A 745 15.45 -5.06 -59.22
CA THR A 745 14.35 -4.08 -59.22
C THR A 745 13.61 -4.02 -60.55
N ASP A 746 14.34 -4.09 -61.66
CA ASP A 746 13.76 -4.07 -63.02
C ASP A 746 12.98 -5.36 -63.30
N SER A 747 13.51 -6.51 -62.87
CA SER A 747 12.82 -7.80 -62.95
C SER A 747 11.50 -7.80 -62.18
N TYR A 748 11.45 -7.13 -61.02
CA TYR A 748 10.20 -6.94 -60.28
C TYR A 748 9.22 -6.03 -61.00
N GLN A 749 9.69 -4.95 -61.62
CA GLN A 749 8.82 -4.06 -62.42
C GLN A 749 8.22 -4.80 -63.62
N ILE A 750 9.02 -5.59 -64.35
CA ILE A 750 8.50 -6.40 -65.47
C ILE A 750 7.49 -7.42 -64.97
N ALA A 751 7.74 -8.06 -63.82
CA ALA A 751 6.78 -8.98 -63.23
C ALA A 751 5.46 -8.28 -62.85
N ALA A 752 5.52 -7.01 -62.44
CA ALA A 752 4.34 -6.20 -62.17
C ALA A 752 3.56 -5.84 -63.44
N LEU A 753 4.26 -5.53 -64.54
CA LEU A 753 3.63 -5.36 -65.86
C LEU A 753 2.93 -6.64 -66.31
N MET A 754 3.63 -7.77 -66.27
CA MET A 754 3.09 -9.07 -66.69
C MET A 754 1.86 -9.50 -65.88
N ALA A 755 1.79 -9.14 -64.59
CA ALA A 755 0.63 -9.46 -63.75
C ALA A 755 -0.65 -8.70 -64.12
N GLN A 756 -0.53 -7.61 -64.89
CA GLN A 756 -1.66 -6.82 -65.40
C GLN A 756 -2.15 -7.29 -66.78
N ILE A 757 -1.40 -8.18 -67.45
CA ILE A 757 -1.72 -8.65 -68.80
C ILE A 757 -2.53 -9.94 -68.72
N SER A 758 -3.76 -9.90 -69.26
CA SER A 758 -4.68 -11.04 -69.27
C SER A 758 -4.13 -12.23 -70.06
N GLY A 759 -4.35 -13.44 -69.54
CA GLY A 759 -3.94 -14.71 -70.17
C GLY A 759 -2.47 -15.10 -69.96
N TRP A 760 -1.63 -14.27 -69.34
CA TRP A 760 -0.23 -14.62 -69.05
C TRP A 760 -0.03 -14.95 -67.58
N GLU A 761 0.44 -16.17 -67.29
CA GLU A 761 0.68 -16.62 -65.91
C GLU A 761 2.15 -16.87 -65.63
N ARG A 762 2.59 -16.43 -64.43
CA ARG A 762 3.96 -16.67 -63.97
C ARG A 762 4.13 -18.11 -63.51
N THR A 763 5.02 -18.86 -64.15
CA THR A 763 5.22 -20.28 -63.85
C THR A 763 6.35 -20.54 -62.85
N SER A 764 6.39 -21.75 -62.28
CA SER A 764 7.55 -22.25 -61.53
C SER A 764 8.65 -22.80 -62.46
N THR A 765 8.37 -22.92 -63.76
CA THR A 765 9.27 -23.50 -64.77
C THR A 765 10.47 -22.59 -65.02
N ILE A 766 11.67 -23.18 -64.89
CA ILE A 766 12.94 -22.50 -65.20
C ILE A 766 13.60 -23.23 -66.35
N LYS A 767 13.76 -22.53 -67.48
CA LYS A 767 14.37 -23.07 -68.70
C LYS A 767 15.61 -22.29 -69.08
N ARG A 768 16.60 -22.96 -69.66
CA ARG A 768 17.71 -22.27 -70.31
C ARG A 768 17.25 -21.76 -71.66
N LEU A 769 17.19 -20.44 -71.80
CA LEU A 769 16.88 -19.76 -73.07
C LEU A 769 18.18 -19.45 -73.82
N PRO A 770 18.20 -19.62 -75.15
CA PRO A 770 19.28 -19.10 -76.00
C PRO A 770 19.49 -17.62 -75.70
N ILE A 771 20.73 -17.14 -75.76
CA ILE A 771 21.16 -15.74 -75.52
C ILE A 771 20.84 -15.10 -74.14
N TYR A 772 19.97 -15.70 -73.31
CA TYR A 772 19.56 -15.14 -72.00
C TYR A 772 19.89 -16.00 -70.77
N GLY A 773 20.37 -17.23 -70.95
CA GLY A 773 20.72 -18.13 -69.84
C GLY A 773 19.50 -18.76 -69.16
N ARG A 774 19.61 -19.13 -67.88
CA ARG A 774 18.50 -19.77 -67.14
C ARG A 774 17.51 -18.70 -66.69
N GLN A 775 16.29 -18.77 -67.21
CA GLN A 775 15.22 -17.82 -66.92
C GLN A 775 13.96 -18.55 -66.48
N ARG A 776 13.18 -17.88 -65.62
CA ARG A 776 11.82 -18.31 -65.27
C ARG A 776 10.85 -17.78 -66.34
N LEU A 777 9.86 -18.59 -66.70
CA LEU A 777 8.93 -18.29 -67.77
C LEU A 777 7.56 -17.83 -67.26
N TYR A 778 6.90 -17.05 -68.08
CA TYR A 778 5.47 -16.84 -68.10
C TYR A 778 4.92 -17.62 -69.28
N ASP A 779 3.82 -18.32 -69.08
CA ASP A 779 3.14 -19.06 -70.15
C ASP A 779 1.78 -18.42 -70.42
N TYR A 780 1.40 -18.40 -71.69
CA TYR A 780 0.07 -17.97 -72.11
C TYR A 780 -0.90 -19.13 -71.88
N GLN A 781 -1.91 -18.90 -71.05
CA GLN A 781 -3.07 -19.76 -70.92
C GLN A 781 -4.20 -19.14 -71.74
N GLU A 782 -4.80 -19.92 -72.64
CA GLU A 782 -6.03 -19.50 -73.31
C GLU A 782 -7.07 -19.18 -72.22
N PRO A 783 -7.67 -17.97 -72.24
CA PRO A 783 -8.62 -17.53 -71.22
C PRO A 783 -9.91 -18.35 -71.21
#